data_AF-A0A6I5HFK3-F1
#
_entry.id   AF-A0A6I5HFK3-F1
#
_cell.length_a   1.000
_cell.length_b   1.000
_cell.length_c   1.000
_cell.angle_alpha   90.00
_cell.angle_beta   90.00
_cell.angle_gamma   90.00
#
_symmetry.space_group_name_H-M   'P 1'
#
loop_
_entity.id
_entity.type
_entity.pdbx_description
1 polymer ?
#
loop_
_entity_poly.entity_id
_entity_poly.type
_entity_poly.pdbx_seq_one_letter_code
_entity_poly.pdbx_strand_id
1 'polypeptide(L)'
;MSKFVRPAAEGADPFGTARLRRGVLDAWATSPARFREDANAEEDLVLGGYRDRLVVELAQNAADAAARAGAPGRLRLTLRDGVLVAANTGAPLDATGVESLSTLRASAKRDTAATQGAVGRFGVGFAAVLSVTDEPAVVGRHGGVRWSLAEARELAAGTARHSPGLGDEVRRRDGHVPLLRLPFAAEGTAPEPYDTAVILPLRDAAAADLAERLLAAVDDALLLALPGLEEVVVEVGDETPRTLRRRTDGPFTVVEDSRDGTTNWRSVSAHGPLTPDLLVDRPVEERLRPHWSVTWAVPVDAYGAPVRLRTSAVLHAPTPSDEPLGVPALLIASFPLDTTRRHAAPGPLTDFLVQRAADAYAELLAGWRPVGAGIIDLVPGPLGRGELDGALRQAVLERLPRAAFLPPAVEAADDDELPEALRPRDAEIVEGAGADTVRVLAEVLPTLLPAGLERRVELRTLGVARLPLADAVDRLAGLEKEPGWWWRLYDSLAGVDPERLSGLPVPLAGGGSQTFGSGGGRTTIGPRQVLLPTADAARIDTDVLGRIGLKVAHPEAAHPLLEKLGALPATPRAVLTTPQVRAAVAGSLEEDGGPVWEEDAPDAEELAETVLALVRDAGLEPGEEPWLGALALPDEDGELAPAGELVFPGSAFARVIREGELATVDEDLAEKWGEQPLAACGVLADFALVRATDVVLDPDELEPREGDYAEPDDAGLLDAVDVWCEDILDRFPDSPVPPVATELVAVRDLDLVDDDHWPEALSLLARPPLRDALTQPVRVLLPDGTHEVVRPYTAWWLRGHPVLDGRRPAGLLAAGGDPRLRGLYDEADATGFADEQVLRALGVRTSVDALLDEPGGAAELLDRLADPERTVSAGQLHALYGALAELDPERVTLPEELRAVVDGRVEVVQAGAAVVVDSPDLLPFTSGVPLLPVRPARAAELAELFQVRRLSESVTGEVHSEGAEHDVPEPVRVLLGPRTPETYVEHEELVVDGVEIDWRLTGDGVLHAATLEGVAAGLAWAAGQWPRRFEVAALLEDPSRTEELARDRWFD
;
A
#
# COMPACT_ATOMS: atom_id res chain seq x y z
N MET A 1 -65.80 57.39 22.35
CA MET A 1 -64.80 58.48 22.44
C MET A 1 -63.61 57.98 23.22
N SER A 2 -62.55 57.61 22.50
CA SER A 2 -61.25 57.26 23.06
C SER A 2 -60.69 58.38 23.94
N LYS A 3 -60.05 58.03 25.07
CA LYS A 3 -59.38 58.98 25.97
C LYS A 3 -58.19 59.72 25.32
N PHE A 4 -57.77 59.31 24.13
CA PHE A 4 -56.45 59.65 23.56
C PHE A 4 -56.50 60.67 22.41
N VAL A 5 -57.63 60.86 21.73
CA VAL A 5 -57.79 61.84 20.63
C VAL A 5 -59.15 62.52 20.76
N ARG A 6 -59.17 63.86 20.71
CA ARG A 6 -60.40 64.65 20.82
C ARG A 6 -60.83 65.18 19.44
N PRO A 7 -62.15 65.31 19.18
CA PRO A 7 -62.62 66.07 18.03
C PRO A 7 -62.06 67.50 18.09
N ALA A 8 -61.71 68.06 16.92
CA ALA A 8 -61.28 69.45 16.88
C ALA A 8 -62.43 70.41 17.27
N ALA A 9 -62.06 71.54 17.87
CA ALA A 9 -62.98 72.63 18.19
C ALA A 9 -63.74 73.09 16.93
N GLU A 10 -65.00 73.49 17.11
CA GLU A 10 -65.91 73.84 16.01
C GLU A 10 -65.29 74.95 15.12
N GLY A 11 -64.97 74.61 13.87
CA GLY A 11 -64.35 75.52 12.90
C GLY A 11 -62.86 75.26 12.59
N ALA A 12 -62.16 74.41 13.35
CA ALA A 12 -60.78 74.02 13.08
C ALA A 12 -60.71 72.75 12.21
N ASP A 13 -60.45 72.91 10.91
CA ASP A 13 -60.26 71.81 9.94
C ASP A 13 -59.09 72.12 8.98
N PRO A 14 -57.83 72.06 9.45
CA PRO A 14 -56.66 72.46 8.67
C PRO A 14 -56.44 71.61 7.41
N PHE A 15 -57.07 70.43 7.33
CA PHE A 15 -56.93 69.49 6.21
C PHE A 15 -58.18 69.42 5.31
N GLY A 16 -59.23 70.19 5.59
CA GLY A 16 -60.46 70.19 4.78
C GLY A 16 -61.21 68.85 4.77
N THR A 17 -61.14 68.09 5.88
CA THR A 17 -61.82 66.79 6.07
C THR A 17 -63.32 66.87 5.85
N ALA A 18 -63.97 67.98 6.21
CA ALA A 18 -65.41 68.17 6.00
C ALA A 18 -65.79 68.19 4.51
N ARG A 19 -64.92 68.75 3.64
CA ARG A 19 -65.12 68.77 2.19
C ARG A 19 -65.01 67.36 1.61
N LEU A 20 -63.99 66.60 2.02
CA LEU A 20 -63.76 65.22 1.58
C LEU A 20 -64.94 64.32 1.95
N ARG A 21 -65.35 64.36 3.22
CA ARG A 21 -66.47 63.57 3.76
C ARG A 21 -67.79 63.88 3.05
N ARG A 22 -68.09 65.16 2.80
CA ARG A 22 -69.30 65.57 2.06
C ARG A 22 -69.29 65.02 0.63
N GLY A 23 -68.18 65.15 -0.10
CA GLY A 23 -68.06 64.65 -1.46
C GLY A 23 -68.30 63.14 -1.57
N VAL A 24 -67.81 62.36 -0.61
CA VAL A 24 -68.04 60.92 -0.52
C VAL A 24 -69.51 60.59 -0.25
N LEU A 25 -70.12 61.23 0.76
CA LEU A 25 -71.52 60.97 1.11
C LEU A 25 -72.48 61.36 -0.03
N ASP A 26 -72.23 62.47 -0.72
CA ASP A 26 -73.01 62.90 -1.89
C ASP A 26 -72.90 61.88 -3.04
N ALA A 27 -71.70 61.33 -3.26
CA ALA A 27 -71.47 60.29 -4.27
C ALA A 27 -72.21 59.00 -3.93
N TRP A 28 -72.17 58.55 -2.67
CA TRP A 28 -72.91 57.36 -2.21
C TRP A 28 -74.42 57.57 -2.25
N ALA A 29 -74.92 58.76 -1.92
CA ALA A 29 -76.34 59.10 -2.00
C ALA A 29 -76.84 59.03 -3.45
N THR A 30 -76.01 59.48 -4.40
CA THR A 30 -76.32 59.52 -5.83
C THR A 30 -76.18 58.14 -6.50
N SER A 31 -75.22 57.32 -6.09
CA SER A 31 -74.94 56.00 -6.67
C SER A 31 -74.62 54.95 -5.60
N PRO A 32 -75.56 54.07 -5.24
CA PRO A 32 -75.32 52.97 -4.31
C PRO A 32 -74.22 52.00 -4.77
N ALA A 33 -73.98 51.91 -6.09
CA ALA A 33 -72.89 51.12 -6.64
C ALA A 33 -71.51 51.65 -6.19
N ARG A 34 -71.33 52.96 -6.05
CA ARG A 34 -70.08 53.56 -5.54
C ARG A 34 -69.84 53.23 -4.07
N PHE A 35 -70.90 53.19 -3.26
CA PHE A 35 -70.79 52.72 -1.89
C PHE A 35 -70.30 51.27 -1.83
N ARG A 36 -70.88 50.37 -2.65
CA ARG A 36 -70.42 48.98 -2.73
C ARG A 36 -68.98 48.85 -3.19
N GLU A 37 -68.57 49.61 -4.20
CA GLU A 37 -67.18 49.62 -4.69
C GLU A 37 -66.20 50.05 -3.59
N ASP A 38 -66.49 51.15 -2.89
CA ASP A 38 -65.65 51.62 -1.78
C ASP A 38 -65.63 50.61 -0.62
N ALA A 39 -66.78 50.01 -0.27
CA ALA A 39 -66.90 49.03 0.80
C ALA A 39 -66.17 47.71 0.48
N ASN A 40 -66.30 47.19 -0.74
CA ASN A 40 -65.57 46.00 -1.19
C ASN A 40 -64.07 46.28 -1.26
N ALA A 41 -63.67 47.45 -1.77
CA ALA A 41 -62.25 47.79 -1.88
C ALA A 41 -61.57 47.93 -0.51
N GLU A 42 -62.25 48.46 0.51
CA GLU A 42 -61.71 48.49 1.88
C GLU A 42 -61.71 47.10 2.50
N GLU A 43 -62.80 46.34 2.37
CA GLU A 43 -62.93 44.98 2.91
C GLU A 43 -61.88 44.02 2.31
N ASP A 44 -61.61 44.09 1.01
CA ASP A 44 -60.55 43.30 0.33
C ASP A 44 -59.16 43.63 0.89
N LEU A 45 -58.91 44.89 1.27
CA LEU A 45 -57.64 45.29 1.90
C LEU A 45 -57.53 44.73 3.32
N VAL A 46 -58.61 44.77 4.10
CA VAL A 46 -58.64 44.32 5.50
C VAL A 46 -58.61 42.78 5.62
N LEU A 47 -59.41 42.08 4.82
CA LEU A 47 -59.50 40.61 4.83
C LEU A 47 -58.37 39.94 4.02
N GLY A 48 -57.77 40.66 3.07
CA GLY A 48 -56.70 40.16 2.20
C GLY A 48 -55.29 40.40 2.73
N GLY A 49 -54.41 40.92 1.87
CA GLY A 49 -52.95 40.96 2.05
C GLY A 49 -52.39 41.83 3.18
N TYR A 50 -53.20 42.68 3.83
CA TYR A 50 -52.70 43.67 4.80
C TYR A 50 -52.89 43.31 6.27
N ARG A 51 -53.59 42.21 6.60
CA ARG A 51 -53.88 41.81 7.99
C ARG A 51 -52.62 41.68 8.85
N ASP A 52 -51.52 41.16 8.30
CA ASP A 52 -50.28 40.91 9.04
C ASP A 52 -49.17 41.94 8.73
N ARG A 53 -49.51 43.10 8.13
CA ARG A 53 -48.53 44.09 7.65
C ARG A 53 -48.53 45.42 8.37
N LEU A 54 -49.32 45.55 9.43
CA LEU A 54 -49.51 46.77 10.19
C LEU A 54 -48.19 47.49 10.53
N VAL A 55 -47.27 46.81 11.21
CA VAL A 55 -46.00 47.40 11.68
C VAL A 55 -45.12 47.83 10.51
N VAL A 56 -45.08 47.01 9.46
CA VAL A 56 -44.25 47.26 8.28
C VAL A 56 -44.75 48.46 7.48
N GLU A 57 -46.06 48.58 7.27
CA GLU A 57 -46.65 49.73 6.57
C GLU A 57 -46.48 51.03 7.38
N LEU A 58 -46.59 50.97 8.71
CA LEU A 58 -46.28 52.11 9.60
C LEU A 58 -44.81 52.50 9.50
N ALA A 59 -43.89 51.53 9.45
CA ALA A 59 -42.47 51.78 9.30
C ALA A 59 -42.11 52.35 7.92
N GLN A 60 -42.73 51.87 6.85
CA GLN A 60 -42.54 52.43 5.51
C GLN A 60 -43.01 53.88 5.46
N ASN A 61 -44.20 54.19 6.01
CA ASN A 61 -44.70 55.56 6.10
C ASN A 61 -43.73 56.48 6.88
N ALA A 62 -43.12 55.97 7.95
CA ALA A 62 -42.11 56.68 8.72
C ALA A 62 -40.81 56.90 7.92
N ALA A 63 -40.33 55.88 7.22
CA ALA A 63 -39.14 55.96 6.36
C ALA A 63 -39.34 57.00 5.23
N ASP A 64 -40.51 56.98 4.58
CA ASP A 64 -40.85 57.93 3.52
C ASP A 64 -40.99 59.36 4.05
N ALA A 65 -41.55 59.54 5.26
CA ALA A 65 -41.61 60.85 5.91
C ALA A 65 -40.22 61.39 6.23
N ALA A 66 -39.32 60.55 6.74
CA ALA A 66 -37.93 60.90 7.01
C ALA A 66 -37.17 61.27 5.72
N ALA A 67 -37.32 60.45 4.66
CA ALA A 67 -36.73 60.70 3.35
C ALA A 67 -37.21 62.03 2.73
N ARG A 68 -38.52 62.34 2.83
CA ARG A 68 -39.07 63.64 2.38
C ARG A 68 -38.52 64.83 3.16
N ALA A 69 -38.22 64.65 4.44
CA ALA A 69 -37.64 65.69 5.28
C ALA A 69 -36.11 65.79 5.16
N GLY A 70 -35.44 64.82 4.52
CA GLY A 70 -33.98 64.74 4.50
C GLY A 70 -33.37 64.57 5.89
N ALA A 71 -34.08 63.92 6.81
CA ALA A 71 -33.69 63.76 8.21
C ALA A 71 -33.61 62.28 8.61
N PRO A 72 -32.81 61.92 9.65
CA PRO A 72 -32.81 60.59 10.24
C PRO A 72 -34.21 60.12 10.65
N GLY A 73 -34.65 58.99 10.09
CA GLY A 73 -35.93 58.39 10.45
C GLY A 73 -35.86 57.64 11.78
N ARG A 74 -36.70 58.04 12.72
CA ARG A 74 -36.91 57.36 14.00
C ARG A 74 -38.37 56.98 14.10
N LEU A 75 -38.63 55.72 14.47
CA LEU A 75 -39.98 55.19 14.68
C LEU A 75 -40.07 54.65 16.10
N ARG A 76 -41.13 55.00 16.83
CA ARG A 76 -41.48 54.40 18.12
C ARG A 76 -42.85 53.78 18.05
N LEU A 77 -42.92 52.50 18.38
CA LEU A 77 -44.12 51.68 18.45
C LEU A 77 -44.39 51.40 19.92
N THR A 78 -45.50 51.91 20.45
CA THR A 78 -45.88 51.77 21.86
C THR A 78 -47.24 51.11 21.96
N LEU A 79 -47.32 49.94 22.59
CA LEU A 79 -48.56 49.25 22.90
C LEU A 79 -48.81 49.31 24.41
N ARG A 80 -49.81 50.09 24.83
CA ARG A 80 -50.18 50.25 26.24
C ARG A 80 -51.67 50.46 26.40
N ASP A 81 -52.26 49.87 27.44
CA ASP A 81 -53.68 50.01 27.79
C ASP A 81 -54.65 49.77 26.62
N GLY A 82 -54.31 48.81 25.75
CA GLY A 82 -55.12 48.48 24.56
C GLY A 82 -55.02 49.50 23.43
N VAL A 83 -53.98 50.34 23.39
CA VAL A 83 -53.74 51.32 22.33
C VAL A 83 -52.34 51.15 21.75
N LEU A 84 -52.24 51.00 20.43
CA LEU A 84 -50.98 51.04 19.70
C LEU A 84 -50.74 52.45 19.16
N VAL A 85 -49.59 53.04 19.49
CA VAL A 85 -49.13 54.34 18.99
C VAL A 85 -47.86 54.16 18.17
N ALA A 86 -47.87 54.61 16.92
CA ALA A 86 -46.69 54.66 16.05
C ALA A 86 -46.28 56.11 15.82
N ALA A 87 -45.22 56.56 16.50
CA ALA A 87 -44.71 57.92 16.41
C ALA A 87 -43.43 57.96 15.58
N ASN A 88 -43.33 58.89 14.62
CA ASN A 88 -42.16 58.99 13.74
C ASN A 88 -41.67 60.43 13.54
N THR A 89 -40.37 60.54 13.24
CA THR A 89 -39.75 61.78 12.74
C THR A 89 -39.95 61.94 11.24
N GLY A 90 -39.88 63.17 10.74
CA GLY A 90 -39.90 63.47 9.31
C GLY A 90 -40.97 64.49 8.90
N ALA A 91 -41.29 64.53 7.62
CA ALA A 91 -42.21 65.53 7.06
C ALA A 91 -43.61 65.37 7.68
N PRO A 92 -44.20 66.45 8.25
CA PRO A 92 -45.49 66.38 8.91
C PRO A 92 -46.62 66.09 7.92
N LEU A 93 -47.74 65.57 8.45
CA LEU A 93 -48.96 65.33 7.67
C LEU A 93 -49.52 66.63 7.09
N ASP A 94 -49.85 66.62 5.79
CA ASP A 94 -50.46 67.74 5.07
C ASP A 94 -51.84 67.38 4.50
N ALA A 95 -52.55 68.38 3.96
CA ALA A 95 -53.91 68.17 3.41
C ALA A 95 -53.93 67.18 2.23
N THR A 96 -52.87 67.14 1.41
CA THR A 96 -52.73 66.18 0.31
C THR A 96 -52.57 64.75 0.83
N GLY A 97 -51.81 64.57 1.91
CA GLY A 97 -51.65 63.33 2.64
C GLY A 97 -52.97 62.84 3.21
N VAL A 98 -53.74 63.70 3.88
CA VAL A 98 -55.07 63.34 4.41
C VAL A 98 -56.04 62.92 3.29
N GLU A 99 -56.06 63.65 2.17
CA GLU A 99 -56.86 63.27 1.01
C GLU A 99 -56.44 61.89 0.48
N SER A 100 -55.14 61.63 0.38
CA SER A 100 -54.60 60.33 -0.06
C SER A 100 -54.89 59.18 0.91
N LEU A 101 -54.86 59.42 2.23
CA LEU A 101 -55.25 58.44 3.26
C LEU A 101 -56.75 58.15 3.23
N SER A 102 -57.55 59.10 2.74
CA SER A 102 -59.01 59.01 2.70
C SER A 102 -59.55 58.51 1.36
N THR A 103 -58.69 58.20 0.38
CA THR A 103 -59.08 57.69 -0.95
C THR A 103 -58.61 56.27 -1.22
N LEU A 104 -59.52 55.42 -1.69
CA LEU A 104 -59.20 54.05 -2.12
C LEU A 104 -58.84 54.08 -3.62
N ARG A 105 -57.61 53.66 -3.94
CA ARG A 105 -57.07 53.46 -5.31
C ARG A 105 -56.92 54.68 -6.24
N ALA A 106 -57.27 55.90 -5.81
CA ALA A 106 -56.97 57.11 -6.57
C ALA A 106 -55.60 57.69 -6.17
N SER A 107 -54.52 57.22 -6.78
CA SER A 107 -53.18 57.77 -6.57
C SER A 107 -53.11 59.19 -7.11
N ALA A 108 -53.02 60.20 -6.24
CA ALA A 108 -52.79 61.59 -6.64
C ALA A 108 -51.33 61.80 -7.09
N LYS A 109 -51.07 61.66 -8.39
CA LYS A 109 -49.91 62.32 -9.03
C LYS A 109 -50.26 62.86 -10.42
N ARG A 110 -50.23 64.18 -10.54
CA ARG A 110 -49.78 64.92 -11.72
C ARG A 110 -48.48 65.63 -11.32
N ASP A 111 -47.42 65.36 -12.07
CA ASP A 111 -46.16 66.10 -12.23
C ASP A 111 -45.44 66.67 -10.98
N THR A 112 -44.34 66.03 -10.54
CA THR A 112 -43.12 66.71 -10.05
C THR A 112 -41.91 65.78 -10.08
N ALA A 113 -40.77 66.36 -10.44
CA ALA A 113 -39.51 65.76 -10.88
C ALA A 113 -38.78 64.86 -9.85
N ALA A 114 -37.93 64.00 -10.41
CA ALA A 114 -37.12 62.96 -9.80
C ALA A 114 -36.30 63.42 -8.59
N THR A 115 -36.59 62.84 -7.43
CA THR A 115 -35.63 62.67 -6.33
C THR A 115 -35.54 61.16 -6.09
N GLN A 116 -34.32 60.62 -6.23
CA GLN A 116 -34.02 59.20 -6.06
C GLN A 116 -34.31 58.78 -4.61
N GLY A 117 -35.08 57.70 -4.42
CA GLY A 117 -35.25 57.04 -3.12
C GLY A 117 -36.61 57.15 -2.42
N ALA A 118 -37.58 57.92 -2.92
CA ALA A 118 -38.91 58.03 -2.28
C ALA A 118 -39.89 56.95 -2.80
N VAL A 119 -40.11 55.90 -2.00
CA VAL A 119 -41.03 54.79 -2.30
C VAL A 119 -42.49 55.24 -2.09
N GLY A 120 -43.06 55.93 -3.07
CA GLY A 120 -44.51 56.06 -3.24
C GLY A 120 -45.20 57.25 -2.54
N ARG A 121 -46.26 57.74 -3.18
CA ARG A 121 -47.26 58.65 -2.58
C ARG A 121 -48.49 57.79 -2.21
N PHE A 122 -49.04 58.10 -1.05
CA PHE A 122 -49.91 57.33 -0.15
C PHE A 122 -51.25 56.80 -0.69
N GLY A 123 -51.79 55.79 0.00
CA GLY A 123 -53.24 55.57 0.13
C GLY A 123 -53.63 54.15 0.51
N VAL A 124 -52.96 53.14 -0.06
CA VAL A 124 -53.41 51.73 0.06
C VAL A 124 -52.85 51.04 1.31
N GLY A 125 -51.62 51.38 1.73
CA GLY A 125 -50.93 50.75 2.87
C GLY A 125 -51.47 51.13 4.24
N PHE A 126 -52.00 52.36 4.39
CA PHE A 126 -52.60 52.80 5.66
C PHE A 126 -53.85 52.00 6.04
N ALA A 127 -54.54 51.38 5.07
CA ALA A 127 -55.66 50.49 5.34
C ALA A 127 -55.28 49.29 6.24
N ALA A 128 -53.99 48.95 6.35
CA ALA A 128 -53.51 47.94 7.29
C ALA A 128 -53.89 48.24 8.74
N VAL A 129 -54.09 49.51 9.13
CA VAL A 129 -54.51 49.87 10.50
C VAL A 129 -55.89 49.33 10.86
N LEU A 130 -56.77 49.15 9.86
CA LEU A 130 -58.13 48.65 10.06
C LEU A 130 -58.17 47.18 10.50
N SER A 131 -57.06 46.44 10.31
CA SER A 131 -56.91 45.09 10.85
C SER A 131 -57.04 45.07 12.38
N VAL A 132 -56.64 46.15 13.06
CA VAL A 132 -56.59 46.23 14.52
C VAL A 132 -57.50 47.30 15.15
N THR A 133 -57.94 48.33 14.41
CA THR A 133 -58.74 49.44 14.98
C THR A 133 -59.94 49.85 14.12
N ASP A 134 -60.99 50.32 14.79
CA ASP A 134 -62.18 50.96 14.20
C ASP A 134 -62.19 52.50 14.37
N GLU A 135 -61.18 53.05 15.08
CA GLU A 135 -61.05 54.47 15.39
C GLU A 135 -59.61 54.98 15.16
N PRO A 136 -58.98 54.77 13.98
CA PRO A 136 -57.61 55.24 13.75
C PRO A 136 -57.55 56.77 13.77
N ALA A 137 -56.44 57.30 14.27
CA ALA A 137 -56.15 58.73 14.25
C ALA A 137 -54.69 59.00 13.90
N VAL A 138 -54.43 60.14 13.27
CA VAL A 138 -53.09 60.65 12.98
C VAL A 138 -53.01 62.08 13.47
N VAL A 139 -52.07 62.37 14.35
CA VAL A 139 -51.84 63.70 14.92
C VAL A 139 -50.41 64.14 14.65
N GLY A 140 -50.22 65.42 14.37
CA GLY A 140 -48.89 66.00 14.15
C GLY A 140 -48.85 67.47 14.56
N ARG A 141 -47.74 68.15 14.26
CA ARG A 141 -47.52 69.56 14.67
C ARG A 141 -48.56 70.55 14.13
N HIS A 142 -49.21 70.25 13.00
CA HIS A 142 -50.12 71.16 12.28
C HIS A 142 -51.61 70.80 12.38
N GLY A 143 -51.96 69.84 13.25
CA GLY A 143 -53.32 69.34 13.42
C GLY A 143 -53.41 67.81 13.32
N GLY A 144 -54.62 67.26 13.43
CA GLY A 144 -54.86 65.83 13.30
C GLY A 144 -56.07 65.49 12.44
N VAL A 145 -56.11 64.23 12.00
CA VAL A 145 -57.26 63.59 11.36
C VAL A 145 -57.58 62.30 12.10
N ARG A 146 -58.87 61.98 12.24
CA ARG A 146 -59.35 60.72 12.83
C ARG A 146 -60.47 60.14 12.00
N TRP A 147 -60.69 58.84 12.17
CA TRP A 147 -61.84 58.11 11.67
C TRP A 147 -62.55 57.44 12.85
N SER A 148 -63.85 57.19 12.68
CA SER A 148 -64.68 56.57 13.72
C SER A 148 -65.77 55.76 13.04
N LEU A 149 -65.75 54.43 13.22
CA LEU A 149 -66.74 53.55 12.61
C LEU A 149 -68.17 53.86 13.10
N ALA A 150 -68.32 54.27 14.36
CA ALA A 150 -69.60 54.68 14.92
C ALA A 150 -70.15 55.94 14.21
N GLU A 151 -69.34 57.00 14.11
CA GLU A 151 -69.76 58.24 13.45
C GLU A 151 -69.93 58.05 11.93
N ALA A 152 -69.11 57.20 11.31
CA ALA A 152 -69.26 56.82 9.91
C ALA A 152 -70.61 56.12 9.65
N ARG A 153 -71.01 55.19 10.52
CA ARG A 153 -72.33 54.52 10.47
C ARG A 153 -73.48 55.50 10.64
N GLU A 154 -73.38 56.43 11.59
CA GLU A 154 -74.39 57.46 11.82
C GLU A 154 -74.57 58.38 10.61
N LEU A 155 -73.47 58.84 10.01
CA LEU A 155 -73.50 59.68 8.82
C LEU A 155 -74.07 58.92 7.61
N ALA A 156 -73.61 57.70 7.37
CA ALA A 156 -74.13 56.86 6.29
C ALA A 156 -75.63 56.57 6.47
N ALA A 157 -76.07 56.25 7.70
CA ALA A 157 -77.49 56.07 8.02
C ALA A 157 -78.28 57.37 7.85
N GLY A 158 -77.70 58.52 8.21
CA GLY A 158 -78.29 59.83 8.01
C GLY A 158 -78.52 60.18 6.55
N THR A 159 -77.54 59.88 5.70
CA THR A 159 -77.65 60.01 4.24
C THR A 159 -78.65 58.99 3.67
N ALA A 160 -78.63 57.74 4.14
CA ALA A 160 -79.54 56.68 3.70
C ALA A 160 -81.02 56.97 3.99
N ARG A 161 -81.34 57.77 5.02
CA ARG A 161 -82.73 58.25 5.25
C ARG A 161 -83.29 59.03 4.05
N HIS A 162 -82.42 59.62 3.25
CA HIS A 162 -82.77 60.42 2.08
C HIS A 162 -82.38 59.73 0.75
N SER A 163 -81.82 58.52 0.79
CA SER A 163 -81.47 57.70 -0.39
C SER A 163 -81.77 56.21 -0.11
N PRO A 164 -82.94 55.69 -0.54
CA PRO A 164 -83.35 54.31 -0.27
C PRO A 164 -82.36 53.25 -0.77
N GLY A 165 -81.76 53.47 -1.94
CA GLY A 165 -80.79 52.54 -2.53
C GLY A 165 -79.51 52.41 -1.71
N LEU A 166 -79.03 53.49 -1.09
CA LEU A 166 -77.91 53.42 -0.14
C LEU A 166 -78.33 52.66 1.13
N GLY A 167 -79.55 52.90 1.62
CA GLY A 167 -80.09 52.20 2.79
C GLY A 167 -80.22 50.69 2.60
N ASP A 168 -80.57 50.22 1.40
CA ASP A 168 -80.61 48.79 1.06
C ASP A 168 -79.20 48.17 1.09
N GLU A 169 -78.21 48.83 0.50
CA GLU A 169 -76.83 48.32 0.47
C GLU A 169 -76.19 48.30 1.87
N VAL A 170 -76.41 49.33 2.69
CA VAL A 170 -75.93 49.35 4.09
C VAL A 170 -76.56 48.21 4.90
N ARG A 171 -77.85 47.90 4.71
CA ARG A 171 -78.51 46.76 5.37
C ARG A 171 -77.98 45.40 4.90
N ARG A 172 -77.75 45.23 3.59
CA ARG A 172 -77.19 43.99 3.02
C ARG A 172 -75.81 43.66 3.57
N ARG A 173 -75.06 44.67 3.99
CA ARG A 173 -73.71 44.54 4.56
C ARG A 173 -73.70 44.64 6.09
N ASP A 174 -74.82 44.36 6.74
CA ASP A 174 -74.98 44.37 8.21
C ASP A 174 -74.47 45.67 8.88
N GLY A 175 -74.63 46.81 8.20
CA GLY A 175 -74.20 48.11 8.69
C GLY A 175 -72.69 48.39 8.57
N HIS A 176 -71.94 47.59 7.81
CA HIS A 176 -70.54 47.90 7.48
C HIS A 176 -70.48 49.06 6.48
N VAL A 177 -69.66 50.07 6.83
CA VAL A 177 -69.35 51.23 5.98
C VAL A 177 -67.84 51.33 5.78
N PRO A 178 -67.35 51.82 4.62
CA PRO A 178 -65.92 52.01 4.39
C PRO A 178 -65.40 53.19 5.22
N LEU A 179 -64.66 52.88 6.28
CA LEU A 179 -64.26 53.78 7.35
C LEU A 179 -63.36 54.90 6.85
N LEU A 180 -62.29 54.58 6.10
CA LEU A 180 -61.26 55.55 5.72
C LEU A 180 -61.78 56.65 4.78
N ARG A 181 -62.96 56.45 4.17
CA ARG A 181 -63.59 57.42 3.27
C ARG A 181 -64.19 58.62 3.99
N LEU A 182 -64.42 58.54 5.30
CA LEU A 182 -65.08 59.58 6.08
C LEU A 182 -64.14 60.16 7.16
N PRO A 183 -63.14 60.99 6.79
CA PRO A 183 -62.23 61.60 7.76
C PRO A 183 -62.92 62.70 8.59
N PHE A 184 -62.45 62.89 9.83
CA PHE A 184 -62.84 63.96 10.74
C PHE A 184 -61.61 64.72 11.23
N ALA A 185 -61.73 66.03 11.44
CA ALA A 185 -60.69 66.80 12.10
C ALA A 185 -60.50 66.34 13.55
N ALA A 186 -59.24 66.23 13.96
CA ALA A 186 -58.84 65.80 15.29
C ALA A 186 -57.85 66.79 15.92
N GLU A 187 -57.89 66.87 17.25
CA GLU A 187 -56.92 67.58 18.08
C GLU A 187 -55.98 66.61 18.78
N GLY A 188 -54.69 66.96 18.78
CA GLY A 188 -53.62 66.24 19.45
C GLY A 188 -52.25 66.66 18.90
N THR A 189 -51.20 66.28 19.61
CA THR A 189 -49.81 66.51 19.21
C THR A 189 -49.03 65.20 19.34
N ALA A 190 -48.12 64.93 18.41
CA ALA A 190 -47.16 63.84 18.55
C ALA A 190 -46.27 64.06 19.79
N PRO A 191 -45.88 63.01 20.52
CA PRO A 191 -44.97 63.14 21.66
C PRO A 191 -43.59 63.62 21.20
N GLU A 192 -42.97 64.56 21.90
CA GLU A 192 -41.57 64.93 21.64
C GLU A 192 -40.66 63.71 21.84
N PRO A 193 -39.66 63.47 20.97
CA PRO A 193 -39.19 64.32 19.86
C PRO A 193 -39.82 64.03 18.47
N TYR A 194 -40.93 63.28 18.38
CA TYR A 194 -41.53 62.86 17.12
C TYR A 194 -42.43 63.92 16.47
N ASP A 195 -42.58 63.86 15.14
CA ASP A 195 -43.31 64.86 14.34
C ASP A 195 -44.75 64.46 14.03
N THR A 196 -44.99 63.15 13.88
CA THR A 196 -46.30 62.54 13.58
C THR A 196 -46.53 61.34 14.48
N ALA A 197 -47.76 61.13 14.95
CA ALA A 197 -48.17 59.94 15.70
C ALA A 197 -49.48 59.37 15.15
N VAL A 198 -49.45 58.09 14.77
CA VAL A 198 -50.61 57.29 14.43
C VAL A 198 -51.09 56.58 15.70
N ILE A 199 -52.33 56.82 16.10
CA ILE A 199 -52.93 56.32 17.34
C ILE A 199 -54.05 55.33 16.98
N LEU A 200 -53.92 54.10 17.44
CA LEU A 200 -54.79 52.97 17.08
C LEU A 200 -55.34 52.32 18.36
N PRO A 201 -56.52 52.75 18.84
CA PRO A 201 -57.24 52.02 19.89
C PRO A 201 -57.65 50.64 19.36
N LEU A 202 -57.21 49.58 20.01
CA LEU A 202 -57.42 48.22 19.53
C LEU A 202 -58.88 47.80 19.73
N ARG A 203 -59.49 47.23 18.69
CA ARG A 203 -60.92 46.90 18.65
C ARG A 203 -61.31 45.82 19.66
N ASP A 204 -60.49 44.78 19.78
CA ASP A 204 -60.78 43.56 20.54
C ASP A 204 -59.48 42.83 20.94
N ALA A 205 -59.62 41.72 21.68
CA ALA A 205 -58.47 40.90 22.12
C ALA A 205 -57.68 40.29 20.94
N ALA A 206 -58.35 39.92 19.84
CA ALA A 206 -57.66 39.34 18.69
C ALA A 206 -56.80 40.38 17.95
N ALA A 207 -57.25 41.64 17.92
CA ALA A 207 -56.46 42.77 17.44
C ALA A 207 -55.23 43.05 18.34
N ALA A 208 -55.37 42.90 19.66
CA ALA A 208 -54.25 43.00 20.60
C ALA A 208 -53.22 41.89 20.39
N ASP A 209 -53.67 40.63 20.34
CA ASP A 209 -52.78 39.50 20.07
C ASP A 209 -52.03 39.64 18.73
N LEU A 210 -52.71 40.18 17.71
CA LEU A 210 -52.09 40.46 16.40
C LEU A 210 -51.03 41.58 16.50
N ALA A 211 -51.35 42.69 17.16
CA ALA A 211 -50.41 43.79 17.36
C ALA A 211 -49.15 43.33 18.13
N GLU A 212 -49.32 42.58 19.22
CA GLU A 212 -48.22 42.03 20.02
C GLU A 212 -47.32 41.12 19.17
N ARG A 213 -47.90 40.19 18.39
CA ARG A 213 -47.13 39.32 17.49
C ARG A 213 -46.32 40.10 16.45
N LEU A 214 -46.92 41.12 15.84
CA LEU A 214 -46.23 41.92 14.82
C LEU A 214 -45.12 42.79 15.41
N LEU A 215 -45.28 43.28 16.63
CA LEU A 215 -44.23 44.01 17.36
C LEU A 215 -43.07 43.07 17.76
N ALA A 216 -43.40 41.85 18.20
CA ALA A 216 -42.39 40.84 18.53
C ALA A 216 -41.57 40.38 17.31
N ALA A 217 -42.17 40.40 16.12
CA ALA A 217 -41.58 40.00 14.85
C ALA A 217 -40.65 41.06 14.21
N VAL A 218 -40.52 42.26 14.79
CA VAL A 218 -39.57 43.27 14.31
C VAL A 218 -38.13 42.73 14.44
N ASP A 219 -37.40 42.75 13.33
CA ASP A 219 -36.01 42.27 13.22
C ASP A 219 -35.15 43.23 12.38
N ASP A 220 -33.86 42.87 12.22
CA ASP A 220 -32.87 43.64 11.46
C ASP A 220 -33.31 43.92 10.01
N ALA A 221 -34.08 43.00 9.40
CA ALA A 221 -34.48 43.13 8.00
C ALA A 221 -35.34 44.37 7.76
N LEU A 222 -36.08 44.85 8.78
CA LEU A 222 -36.85 46.10 8.68
C LEU A 222 -35.95 47.31 8.43
N LEU A 223 -34.84 47.43 9.18
CA LEU A 223 -33.88 48.52 9.06
C LEU A 223 -33.00 48.39 7.80
N LEU A 224 -32.76 47.17 7.32
CA LEU A 224 -32.05 46.91 6.07
C LEU A 224 -32.93 47.23 4.84
N ALA A 225 -34.22 46.89 4.90
CA ALA A 225 -35.17 47.14 3.81
C ALA A 225 -35.60 48.61 3.70
N LEU A 226 -35.59 49.34 4.81
CA LEU A 226 -36.00 50.75 4.89
C LEU A 226 -34.79 51.61 5.31
N PRO A 227 -33.85 51.93 4.39
CA PRO A 227 -32.66 52.70 4.72
C PRO A 227 -32.95 54.14 5.17
N GLY A 228 -34.19 54.62 5.02
CA GLY A 228 -34.65 55.88 5.61
C GLY A 228 -34.83 55.85 7.13
N LEU A 229 -34.86 54.67 7.77
CA LEU A 229 -34.95 54.50 9.22
C LEU A 229 -33.58 54.18 9.83
N GLU A 230 -33.17 54.97 10.81
CA GLU A 230 -31.97 54.74 11.63
C GLU A 230 -32.31 54.07 12.97
N GLU A 231 -33.52 54.28 13.50
CA GLU A 231 -33.92 53.78 14.83
C GLU A 231 -35.38 53.32 14.84
N VAL A 232 -35.61 52.14 15.41
CA VAL A 232 -36.95 51.63 15.75
C VAL A 232 -36.97 51.28 17.24
N VAL A 233 -37.90 51.88 17.98
CA VAL A 233 -38.14 51.61 19.40
C VAL A 233 -39.46 50.88 19.54
N VAL A 234 -39.48 49.75 20.23
CA VAL A 234 -40.67 48.94 20.53
C VAL A 234 -40.88 48.89 22.04
N GLU A 235 -42.06 49.30 22.49
CA GLU A 235 -42.46 49.32 23.90
C GLU A 235 -43.81 48.63 24.04
N VAL A 236 -43.88 47.58 24.88
CA VAL A 236 -45.09 46.78 25.11
C VAL A 236 -45.35 46.73 26.62
N GLY A 237 -46.51 47.22 27.05
CA GLY A 237 -46.87 47.27 28.47
C GLY A 237 -45.90 48.11 29.31
N ASP A 238 -45.41 47.53 30.40
CA ASP A 238 -44.39 48.13 31.29
C ASP A 238 -42.99 47.51 31.08
N GLU A 239 -42.76 46.81 29.97
CA GLU A 239 -41.46 46.23 29.64
C GLU A 239 -40.43 47.30 29.28
N THR A 240 -39.14 46.99 29.47
CA THR A 240 -38.05 47.86 29.04
C THR A 240 -38.11 48.07 27.52
N PRO A 241 -38.07 49.32 27.01
CA PRO A 241 -38.14 49.56 25.57
C PRO A 241 -37.01 48.87 24.80
N ARG A 242 -37.38 48.04 23.81
CA ARG A 242 -36.45 47.43 22.86
C ARG A 242 -36.10 48.45 21.80
N THR A 243 -34.80 48.68 21.57
CA THR A 243 -34.29 49.61 20.56
C THR A 243 -33.47 48.86 19.53
N LEU A 244 -33.79 49.05 18.25
CA LEU A 244 -32.98 48.63 17.10
C LEU A 244 -32.39 49.88 16.45
N ARG A 245 -31.07 49.92 16.27
CA ARG A 245 -30.36 51.03 15.62
C ARG A 245 -29.53 50.55 14.46
N ARG A 246 -29.60 51.26 13.34
CA ARG A 246 -28.75 51.04 12.16
C ARG A 246 -27.65 52.09 12.12
N ARG A 247 -26.41 51.65 11.85
CA ARG A 247 -25.31 52.52 11.43
C ARG A 247 -24.48 51.84 10.34
N THR A 248 -23.61 52.61 9.69
CA THR A 248 -22.61 52.08 8.77
C THR A 248 -21.25 52.10 9.46
N ASP A 249 -20.51 50.99 9.38
CA ASP A 249 -19.14 50.87 9.89
C ASP A 249 -18.26 50.15 8.86
N GLY A 250 -17.38 50.90 8.19
CA GLY A 250 -16.57 50.39 7.07
C GLY A 250 -17.43 49.72 5.98
N PRO A 251 -17.16 48.45 5.62
CA PRO A 251 -17.93 47.71 4.62
C PRO A 251 -19.22 47.08 5.19
N PHE A 252 -19.54 47.28 6.46
CA PHE A 252 -20.66 46.64 7.14
C PHE A 252 -21.80 47.62 7.44
N THR A 253 -23.02 47.12 7.32
CA THR A 253 -24.20 47.73 7.96
C THR A 253 -24.36 47.08 9.33
N VAL A 254 -24.25 47.87 10.39
CA VAL A 254 -24.33 47.37 11.77
C VAL A 254 -25.72 47.64 12.31
N VAL A 255 -26.39 46.59 12.78
CA VAL A 255 -27.66 46.69 13.49
C VAL A 255 -27.44 46.34 14.95
N GLU A 256 -27.71 47.29 15.84
CA GLU A 256 -27.66 47.10 17.28
C GLU A 256 -29.08 46.90 17.79
N ASP A 257 -29.40 45.68 18.22
CA ASP A 257 -30.64 45.36 18.91
C ASP A 257 -30.36 45.15 20.40
N SER A 258 -31.00 45.96 21.23
CA SER A 258 -30.97 45.82 22.70
C SER A 258 -31.39 44.44 23.22
N ARG A 259 -32.14 43.66 22.41
CA ARG A 259 -32.55 42.28 22.72
C ARG A 259 -31.56 41.24 22.21
N ASP A 260 -31.25 41.28 20.91
CA ASP A 260 -30.53 40.19 20.21
C ASP A 260 -29.03 40.47 19.99
N GLY A 261 -28.54 41.62 20.45
CA GLY A 261 -27.15 42.06 20.36
C GLY A 261 -26.82 42.83 19.09
N THR A 262 -25.53 42.92 18.76
CA THR A 262 -25.05 43.61 17.57
C THR A 262 -24.84 42.61 16.42
N THR A 263 -25.43 42.89 15.26
CA THR A 263 -25.23 42.12 14.03
C THR A 263 -24.50 42.98 13.00
N ASN A 264 -23.38 42.46 12.48
CA ASN A 264 -22.68 43.06 11.34
C ASN A 264 -23.20 42.44 10.05
N TRP A 265 -23.70 43.25 9.13
CA TRP A 265 -24.22 42.80 7.84
C TRP A 265 -23.29 43.23 6.71
N ARG A 266 -22.79 42.27 5.95
CA ARG A 266 -22.13 42.52 4.67
C ARG A 266 -23.18 42.56 3.57
N SER A 267 -23.19 43.63 2.79
CA SER A 267 -24.22 43.82 1.76
C SER A 267 -23.64 44.27 0.43
N VAL A 268 -24.30 43.87 -0.65
CA VAL A 268 -24.10 44.43 -2.00
C VAL A 268 -25.43 44.93 -2.51
N SER A 269 -25.43 46.05 -3.24
CA SER A 269 -26.65 46.63 -3.80
C SER A 269 -26.44 47.04 -5.26
N ALA A 270 -27.40 46.69 -6.11
CA ALA A 270 -27.46 47.09 -7.50
C ALA A 270 -28.81 47.75 -7.80
N HIS A 271 -28.81 48.80 -8.62
CA HIS A 271 -30.03 49.50 -9.01
C HIS A 271 -29.86 50.10 -10.41
N GLY A 272 -30.97 50.39 -11.08
CA GLY A 272 -30.93 50.97 -12.41
C GLY A 272 -32.30 51.31 -12.98
N PRO A 273 -32.34 51.92 -14.17
CA PRO A 273 -33.59 52.17 -14.88
C PRO A 273 -34.18 50.87 -15.46
N LEU A 274 -35.51 50.82 -15.56
CA LEU A 274 -36.26 49.78 -16.26
C LEU A 274 -36.66 50.26 -17.65
N THR A 275 -36.59 49.36 -18.64
CA THR A 275 -37.04 49.64 -20.00
C THR A 275 -38.55 49.37 -20.15
N PRO A 276 -39.27 50.06 -21.05
CA PRO A 276 -40.72 49.91 -21.18
C PRO A 276 -41.21 48.50 -21.52
N ASP A 277 -40.41 47.71 -22.25
CA ASP A 277 -40.70 46.32 -22.62
C ASP A 277 -40.82 45.40 -21.40
N LEU A 278 -40.03 45.62 -20.35
CA LEU A 278 -40.12 44.85 -19.10
C LEU A 278 -41.40 45.14 -18.31
N LEU A 279 -42.07 46.27 -18.59
CA LEU A 279 -43.24 46.76 -17.86
C LEU A 279 -44.56 46.59 -18.64
N VAL A 280 -44.54 45.91 -19.79
CA VAL A 280 -45.68 45.80 -20.72
C VAL A 280 -46.94 45.22 -20.06
N ASP A 281 -46.76 44.22 -19.20
CA ASP A 281 -47.85 43.54 -18.49
C ASP A 281 -48.15 44.15 -17.12
N ARG A 282 -47.60 45.33 -16.81
CA ARG A 282 -47.74 45.98 -15.49
C ARG A 282 -48.83 47.06 -15.46
N PRO A 283 -49.49 47.27 -14.31
CA PRO A 283 -50.37 48.42 -14.10
C PRO A 283 -49.72 49.75 -14.48
N VAL A 284 -50.52 50.73 -14.91
CA VAL A 284 -50.01 52.04 -15.37
C VAL A 284 -49.23 52.74 -14.26
N GLU A 285 -49.66 52.60 -13.02
CA GLU A 285 -49.04 53.18 -11.83
C GLU A 285 -47.63 52.62 -11.57
N GLU A 286 -47.40 51.34 -11.89
CA GLU A 286 -46.09 50.69 -11.81
C GLU A 286 -45.19 51.11 -12.97
N ARG A 287 -45.76 51.27 -14.18
CA ARG A 287 -45.05 51.78 -15.37
C ARG A 287 -44.47 53.18 -15.18
N LEU A 288 -45.08 53.99 -14.32
CA LEU A 288 -44.60 55.33 -13.97
C LEU A 288 -43.42 55.31 -12.97
N ARG A 289 -42.94 54.12 -12.56
CA ARG A 289 -41.78 53.94 -11.66
C ARG A 289 -40.71 53.06 -12.34
N PRO A 290 -40.03 53.55 -13.38
CA PRO A 290 -39.14 52.72 -14.20
C PRO A 290 -37.75 52.58 -13.55
N HIS A 291 -37.68 52.09 -12.33
CA HIS A 291 -36.41 51.78 -11.66
C HIS A 291 -36.52 50.46 -10.90
N TRP A 292 -35.39 49.78 -10.77
CA TRP A 292 -35.26 48.57 -9.98
C TRP A 292 -34.14 48.69 -8.96
N SER A 293 -34.24 47.90 -7.89
CA SER A 293 -33.18 47.72 -6.90
C SER A 293 -33.13 46.28 -6.43
N VAL A 294 -31.92 45.82 -6.10
CA VAL A 294 -31.61 44.54 -5.51
C VAL A 294 -30.52 44.76 -4.46
N THR A 295 -30.73 44.21 -3.28
CA THR A 295 -29.76 44.20 -2.19
C THR A 295 -29.69 42.80 -1.61
N TRP A 296 -28.48 42.25 -1.55
CA TRP A 296 -28.19 41.06 -0.76
C TRP A 296 -27.49 41.47 0.52
N ALA A 297 -27.86 40.83 1.64
CA ALA A 297 -27.20 41.03 2.92
C ALA A 297 -26.95 39.70 3.64
N VAL A 298 -25.75 39.52 4.16
CA VAL A 298 -25.33 38.34 4.92
C VAL A 298 -24.76 38.79 6.27
N PRO A 299 -25.24 38.23 7.39
CA PRO A 299 -24.69 38.56 8.69
C PRO A 299 -23.33 37.87 8.85
N VAL A 300 -22.39 38.53 9.53
CA VAL A 300 -21.03 38.03 9.77
C VAL A 300 -20.65 38.09 11.25
N ASP A 301 -19.70 37.25 11.66
CA ASP A 301 -19.09 37.29 12.98
C ASP A 301 -18.02 38.38 13.14
N ALA A 302 -17.30 38.38 14.26
CA ALA A 302 -16.23 39.33 14.55
C ALA A 302 -15.01 39.21 13.62
N TYR A 303 -14.84 38.05 12.95
CA TYR A 303 -13.74 37.76 12.04
C TYR A 303 -14.14 37.91 10.56
N GLY A 304 -15.41 38.26 10.28
CA GLY A 304 -15.94 38.45 8.93
C GLY A 304 -16.42 37.15 8.27
N ALA A 305 -16.51 36.04 9.00
CA ALA A 305 -17.09 34.80 8.49
C ALA A 305 -18.62 34.88 8.50
N PRO A 306 -19.32 34.31 7.50
CA PRO A 306 -20.77 34.34 7.45
C PRO A 306 -21.38 33.55 8.61
N VAL A 307 -22.48 34.06 9.17
CA VAL A 307 -23.27 33.37 10.19
C VAL A 307 -24.69 33.13 9.69
N ARG A 308 -25.41 32.24 10.38
CA ARG A 308 -26.78 31.89 10.01
C ARG A 308 -27.73 33.10 10.12
N LEU A 309 -28.57 33.29 9.10
CA LEU A 309 -29.66 34.27 9.12
C LEU A 309 -30.59 34.06 10.32
N ARG A 310 -30.88 35.15 11.03
CA ARG A 310 -31.90 35.23 12.08
C ARG A 310 -33.24 35.78 11.59
N THR A 311 -33.22 36.44 10.43
CA THR A 311 -34.39 37.03 9.77
C THR A 311 -35.20 35.98 9.03
N SER A 312 -36.43 36.32 8.67
CA SER A 312 -37.29 35.44 7.86
C SER A 312 -36.66 35.16 6.49
N ALA A 313 -36.54 33.87 6.12
CA ALA A 313 -35.97 33.45 4.84
C ALA A 313 -37.00 33.53 3.71
N VAL A 314 -37.44 34.75 3.42
CA VAL A 314 -38.40 35.08 2.35
C VAL A 314 -37.88 36.23 1.51
N LEU A 315 -38.48 36.49 0.36
CA LEU A 315 -38.19 37.69 -0.42
C LEU A 315 -38.74 38.94 0.29
N HIS A 316 -37.92 39.98 0.39
CA HIS A 316 -38.33 41.30 0.87
C HIS A 316 -38.53 42.25 -0.32
N ALA A 317 -39.77 42.64 -0.61
CA ALA A 317 -40.10 43.47 -1.79
C ALA A 317 -40.92 44.73 -1.49
N PRO A 318 -40.40 45.73 -0.75
CA PRO A 318 -39.26 45.72 0.18
C PRO A 318 -39.62 45.10 1.54
N THR A 319 -40.87 44.68 1.71
CA THR A 319 -41.42 44.06 2.92
C THR A 319 -41.42 42.54 2.80
N PRO A 320 -41.42 41.78 3.91
CA PRO A 320 -41.53 40.32 3.86
C PRO A 320 -42.74 39.88 3.02
N SER A 321 -42.49 39.04 2.04
CA SER A 321 -43.50 38.36 1.23
C SER A 321 -43.67 36.91 1.71
N ASP A 322 -44.58 36.16 1.08
CA ASP A 322 -44.76 34.73 1.34
C ASP A 322 -43.92 33.87 0.37
N GLU A 323 -43.02 34.48 -0.42
CA GLU A 323 -42.07 33.77 -1.30
C GLU A 323 -40.89 33.22 -0.48
N PRO A 324 -40.82 31.89 -0.24
CA PRO A 324 -39.72 31.32 0.53
C PRO A 324 -38.41 31.39 -0.24
N LEU A 325 -37.34 31.81 0.42
CA LEU A 325 -35.99 31.79 -0.13
C LEU A 325 -35.14 30.74 0.58
N GLY A 326 -34.44 29.95 -0.23
CA GLY A 326 -33.47 28.99 0.22
C GLY A 326 -32.02 29.49 0.06
N VAL A 327 -31.78 30.58 -0.68
CA VAL A 327 -30.45 31.19 -0.76
C VAL A 327 -30.05 31.69 0.64
N PRO A 328 -28.84 31.38 1.16
CA PRO A 328 -28.42 31.69 2.53
C PRO A 328 -28.03 33.17 2.73
N ALA A 329 -28.84 34.08 2.21
CA ALA A 329 -28.70 35.53 2.36
C ALA A 329 -30.08 36.20 2.36
N LEU A 330 -30.17 37.39 2.96
CA LEU A 330 -31.37 38.22 2.92
C LEU A 330 -31.43 38.93 1.55
N LEU A 331 -32.52 38.72 0.80
CA LEU A 331 -32.78 39.42 -0.47
C LEU A 331 -33.84 40.51 -0.28
N ILE A 332 -33.45 41.75 -0.52
CA ILE A 332 -34.34 42.91 -0.59
C ILE A 332 -34.34 43.41 -2.03
N ALA A 333 -35.45 43.27 -2.75
CA ALA A 333 -35.49 43.61 -4.17
C ALA A 333 -36.87 44.07 -4.64
N SER A 334 -36.90 44.93 -5.65
CA SER A 334 -38.11 45.53 -6.23
C SER A 334 -38.91 44.57 -7.13
N PHE A 335 -39.06 43.31 -6.72
CA PHE A 335 -39.87 42.34 -7.47
C PHE A 335 -41.32 42.80 -7.55
N PRO A 336 -41.98 42.67 -8.73
CA PRO A 336 -43.39 42.99 -8.85
C PRO A 336 -44.18 41.98 -8.02
N LEU A 337 -45.10 42.45 -7.18
CA LEU A 337 -45.97 41.59 -6.39
C LEU A 337 -47.34 41.43 -7.07
N ASP A 338 -48.00 40.32 -6.81
CA ASP A 338 -49.37 40.06 -7.24
C ASP A 338 -50.39 40.97 -6.53
N THR A 339 -51.68 40.82 -6.87
CA THR A 339 -52.74 41.65 -6.25
C THR A 339 -52.90 41.44 -4.75
N THR A 340 -52.54 40.26 -4.23
CA THR A 340 -52.53 39.97 -2.80
C THR A 340 -51.29 40.55 -2.10
N ARG A 341 -50.29 40.99 -2.88
CA ARG A 341 -48.98 41.48 -2.46
C ARG A 341 -48.15 40.44 -1.70
N ARG A 342 -48.49 39.17 -1.79
CA ARG A 342 -47.84 38.08 -1.04
C ARG A 342 -46.88 37.28 -1.90
N HIS A 343 -47.12 37.25 -3.21
CA HIS A 343 -46.32 36.47 -4.16
C HIS A 343 -45.73 37.36 -5.24
N ALA A 344 -44.60 36.95 -5.80
CA ALA A 344 -44.02 37.63 -6.95
C ALA A 344 -44.89 37.36 -8.19
N ALA A 345 -45.23 38.40 -8.94
CA ALA A 345 -45.98 38.28 -10.17
C ALA A 345 -45.05 37.73 -11.28
N PRO A 346 -45.42 36.64 -11.98
CA PRO A 346 -44.61 36.12 -13.07
C PRO A 346 -44.56 37.10 -14.24
N GLY A 347 -43.45 37.10 -15.00
CA GLY A 347 -43.29 37.88 -16.22
C GLY A 347 -41.88 38.47 -16.42
N PRO A 348 -41.67 39.24 -17.50
CA PRO A 348 -40.34 39.70 -17.92
C PRO A 348 -39.56 40.49 -16.86
N LEU A 349 -40.24 41.29 -16.03
CA LEU A 349 -39.60 42.03 -14.95
C LEU A 349 -39.05 41.11 -13.85
N THR A 350 -39.78 40.06 -13.49
CA THR A 350 -39.33 39.07 -12.50
C THR A 350 -38.12 38.31 -13.03
N ASP A 351 -38.16 37.85 -14.28
CA ASP A 351 -37.04 37.17 -14.93
C ASP A 351 -35.79 38.06 -14.98
N PHE A 352 -35.97 39.34 -15.35
CA PHE A 352 -34.90 40.33 -15.34
C PHE A 352 -34.29 40.51 -13.94
N LEU A 353 -35.13 40.61 -12.90
CA LEU A 353 -34.67 40.79 -11.52
C LEU A 353 -33.99 39.55 -10.95
N VAL A 354 -34.42 38.35 -11.34
CA VAL A 354 -33.70 37.10 -11.01
C VAL A 354 -32.27 37.16 -11.55
N GLN A 355 -32.08 37.59 -12.80
CA GLN A 355 -30.75 37.70 -13.38
C GLN A 355 -29.89 38.77 -12.67
N ARG A 356 -30.47 39.94 -12.37
CA ARG A 356 -29.75 41.01 -11.62
C ARG A 356 -29.42 40.58 -10.19
N ALA A 357 -30.31 39.84 -9.54
CA ALA A 357 -30.08 39.29 -8.21
C ALA A 357 -28.96 38.24 -8.22
N ALA A 358 -28.91 37.38 -9.24
CA ALA A 358 -27.84 36.42 -9.38
C ALA A 358 -26.47 37.09 -9.68
N ASP A 359 -26.44 38.13 -10.52
CA ASP A 359 -25.24 38.94 -10.78
C ASP A 359 -24.70 39.56 -9.48
N ALA A 360 -25.58 40.23 -8.72
CA ALA A 360 -25.23 40.85 -7.44
C ALA A 360 -24.77 39.81 -6.41
N TYR A 361 -25.39 38.62 -6.36
CA TYR A 361 -24.95 37.57 -5.45
C TYR A 361 -23.53 37.07 -5.75
N ALA A 362 -23.20 36.90 -7.03
CA ALA A 362 -21.85 36.53 -7.44
C ALA A 362 -20.82 37.63 -7.09
N GLU A 363 -21.20 38.90 -7.24
CA GLU A 363 -20.39 40.05 -6.83
C GLU A 363 -20.13 40.07 -5.31
N LEU A 364 -21.16 39.77 -4.50
CA LEU A 364 -21.04 39.66 -3.04
C LEU A 364 -19.97 38.64 -2.62
N LEU A 365 -19.98 37.46 -3.24
CA LEU A 365 -19.03 36.39 -2.93
C LEU A 365 -17.63 36.75 -3.47
N ALA A 366 -17.53 37.30 -4.68
CA ALA A 366 -16.24 37.69 -5.25
C ALA A 366 -15.52 38.80 -4.45
N GLY A 367 -16.28 39.76 -3.92
CA GLY A 367 -15.78 40.84 -3.08
C GLY A 367 -15.58 40.47 -1.60
N TRP A 368 -15.78 39.20 -1.22
CA TRP A 368 -15.72 38.79 0.18
C TRP A 368 -14.28 38.75 0.71
N ARG A 369 -13.99 39.46 1.80
CA ARG A 369 -12.69 39.45 2.49
C ARG A 369 -12.83 39.40 4.02
N PRO A 370 -11.96 38.68 4.76
CA PRO A 370 -10.98 37.69 4.26
C PRO A 370 -11.65 36.47 3.62
N VAL A 371 -10.95 35.76 2.74
CA VAL A 371 -11.47 34.55 2.05
C VAL A 371 -11.22 33.34 2.94
N GLY A 372 -12.26 32.87 3.63
CA GLY A 372 -12.18 31.71 4.52
C GLY A 372 -13.20 30.63 4.15
N ALA A 373 -12.99 29.40 4.61
CA ALA A 373 -13.84 28.24 4.27
C ALA A 373 -15.33 28.42 4.64
N GLY A 374 -15.67 29.27 5.61
CA GLY A 374 -17.04 29.57 5.97
C GLY A 374 -17.87 30.16 4.83
N ILE A 375 -17.24 30.83 3.85
CA ILE A 375 -17.94 31.37 2.67
C ILE A 375 -18.60 30.28 1.82
N ILE A 376 -18.13 29.04 1.90
CA ILE A 376 -18.70 27.89 1.18
C ILE A 376 -20.14 27.63 1.65
N ASP A 377 -20.47 27.96 2.90
CA ASP A 377 -21.84 27.84 3.45
C ASP A 377 -22.84 28.76 2.74
N LEU A 378 -22.37 29.74 1.97
CA LEU A 378 -23.19 30.63 1.17
C LEU A 378 -23.61 30.02 -0.17
N VAL A 379 -23.04 28.88 -0.58
CA VAL A 379 -23.42 28.24 -1.84
C VAL A 379 -24.82 27.62 -1.68
N PRO A 380 -25.83 28.04 -2.46
CA PRO A 380 -27.16 27.46 -2.36
C PRO A 380 -27.17 26.01 -2.89
N GLY A 381 -28.01 25.16 -2.33
CA GLY A 381 -28.27 23.84 -2.90
C GLY A 381 -28.99 23.88 -4.26
N PRO A 382 -29.09 22.75 -4.97
CA PRO A 382 -29.68 22.71 -6.32
C PRO A 382 -31.22 22.77 -6.33
N LEU A 383 -31.90 22.40 -5.23
CA LEU A 383 -33.37 22.36 -5.16
C LEU A 383 -33.94 23.61 -4.49
N GLY A 384 -34.85 24.30 -5.18
CA GLY A 384 -35.56 25.46 -4.66
C GLY A 384 -36.77 25.11 -3.78
N ARG A 385 -37.17 26.04 -2.91
CA ARG A 385 -38.36 25.94 -2.04
C ARG A 385 -39.65 26.45 -2.69
N GLY A 386 -39.53 27.11 -3.84
CA GLY A 386 -40.61 27.65 -4.66
C GLY A 386 -40.09 27.98 -6.06
N GLU A 387 -40.97 28.42 -6.96
CA GLU A 387 -40.62 28.72 -8.36
C GLU A 387 -39.56 29.83 -8.46
N LEU A 388 -39.78 30.95 -7.76
CA LEU A 388 -38.84 32.07 -7.74
C LEU A 388 -37.48 31.68 -7.15
N ASP A 389 -37.47 30.97 -6.01
CA ASP A 389 -36.24 30.49 -5.39
C ASP A 389 -35.49 29.49 -6.28
N GLY A 390 -36.20 28.61 -6.99
CA GLY A 390 -35.62 27.71 -7.98
C GLY A 390 -34.93 28.46 -9.11
N ALA A 391 -35.61 29.44 -9.71
CA ALA A 391 -35.05 30.28 -10.77
C ALA A 391 -33.83 31.08 -10.30
N LEU A 392 -33.89 31.62 -9.08
CA LEU A 392 -32.79 32.37 -8.48
C LEU A 392 -31.57 31.50 -8.19
N ARG A 393 -31.77 30.33 -7.59
CA ARG A 393 -30.71 29.37 -7.30
C ARG A 393 -30.03 28.89 -8.57
N GLN A 394 -30.81 28.55 -9.60
CA GLN A 394 -30.27 28.17 -10.89
C GLN A 394 -29.39 29.30 -11.47
N ALA A 395 -29.92 30.53 -11.53
CA ALA A 395 -29.18 31.68 -12.05
C ALA A 395 -27.90 31.98 -11.25
N VAL A 396 -27.91 31.79 -9.93
CA VAL A 396 -26.74 31.91 -9.05
C VAL A 396 -25.71 30.82 -9.34
N LEU A 397 -26.14 29.55 -9.37
CA LEU A 397 -25.26 28.40 -9.60
C LEU A 397 -24.63 28.40 -11.00
N GLU A 398 -25.27 29.04 -12.00
CA GLU A 398 -24.67 29.26 -13.32
C GLU A 398 -23.50 30.27 -13.30
N ARG A 399 -23.47 31.19 -12.32
CA ARG A 399 -22.47 32.27 -12.21
C ARG A 399 -21.33 31.95 -11.26
N LEU A 400 -21.62 31.33 -10.12
CA LEU A 400 -20.64 31.05 -9.07
C LEU A 400 -19.37 30.33 -9.56
N PRO A 401 -19.42 29.36 -10.52
CA PRO A 401 -18.21 28.73 -11.03
C PRO A 401 -17.17 29.71 -11.63
N ARG A 402 -17.58 30.92 -12.03
CA ARG A 402 -16.70 31.96 -12.59
C ARG A 402 -16.28 33.04 -11.58
N ALA A 403 -16.88 33.06 -10.39
CA ALA A 403 -16.57 34.02 -9.33
C ALA A 403 -15.39 33.50 -8.48
N ALA A 404 -14.39 34.33 -8.22
CA ALA A 404 -13.24 33.96 -7.39
C ALA A 404 -13.58 34.24 -5.92
N PHE A 405 -13.89 33.19 -5.15
CA PHE A 405 -14.30 33.32 -3.75
C PHE A 405 -13.94 32.12 -2.87
N LEU A 406 -13.38 31.04 -3.43
CA LEU A 406 -12.93 29.89 -2.64
C LEU A 406 -11.54 30.17 -2.06
N PRO A 407 -11.24 29.71 -0.84
CA PRO A 407 -9.92 29.90 -0.24
C PRO A 407 -8.88 29.02 -0.95
N PRO A 408 -7.68 29.53 -1.28
CA PRO A 408 -6.56 28.69 -1.68
C PRO A 408 -6.05 27.85 -0.51
N ALA A 409 -5.38 26.73 -0.79
CA ALA A 409 -4.77 25.86 0.22
C ALA A 409 -3.62 26.52 1.01
N VAL A 410 -2.93 27.48 0.38
CA VAL A 410 -1.85 28.27 0.97
C VAL A 410 -2.23 29.75 0.79
N GLU A 411 -2.12 30.52 1.86
CA GLU A 411 -2.33 31.98 1.79
C GLU A 411 -1.18 32.61 1.00
N ALA A 412 -1.52 33.48 0.05
CA ALA A 412 -0.52 34.25 -0.68
C ALA A 412 0.20 35.21 0.30
N ALA A 413 1.53 35.12 0.40
CA ALA A 413 2.32 36.18 1.03
C ALA A 413 2.42 37.39 0.08
N ASP A 414 2.71 38.58 0.61
CA ASP A 414 2.69 39.85 -0.14
C ASP A 414 3.62 39.90 -1.39
N ASP A 415 4.55 38.94 -1.54
CA ASP A 415 5.52 38.83 -2.66
C ASP A 415 5.31 37.59 -3.57
N ASP A 416 4.28 36.75 -3.36
CA ASP A 416 4.04 35.52 -4.14
C ASP A 416 3.05 35.72 -5.31
N GLU A 417 3.24 35.03 -6.44
CA GLU A 417 2.31 35.01 -7.58
C GLU A 417 1.02 34.16 -7.32
N LEU A 418 0.74 33.81 -6.07
CA LEU A 418 -0.40 32.96 -5.70
C LEU A 418 -1.73 33.74 -5.69
N PRO A 419 -2.83 33.12 -6.14
CA PRO A 419 -4.14 33.79 -6.14
C PRO A 419 -4.72 33.92 -4.72
N GLU A 420 -5.16 35.12 -4.34
CA GLU A 420 -5.84 35.39 -3.05
C GLU A 420 -7.20 34.64 -2.92
N ALA A 421 -7.83 34.29 -4.06
CA ALA A 421 -9.08 33.55 -4.11
C ALA A 421 -9.17 32.71 -5.40
N LEU A 422 -9.74 31.51 -5.29
CA LEU A 422 -9.93 30.59 -6.41
C LEU A 422 -11.36 30.64 -6.94
N ARG A 423 -11.48 30.45 -8.26
CA ARG A 423 -12.76 30.23 -8.94
C ARG A 423 -13.11 28.75 -8.85
N PRO A 424 -14.37 28.37 -8.53
CA PRO A 424 -14.72 26.96 -8.42
C PRO A 424 -14.40 26.10 -9.64
N ARG A 425 -14.50 26.66 -10.86
CA ARG A 425 -14.16 25.93 -12.10
C ARG A 425 -12.67 25.66 -12.29
N ASP A 426 -11.82 26.47 -11.65
CA ASP A 426 -10.36 26.42 -11.77
C ASP A 426 -9.75 25.75 -10.52
N ALA A 427 -10.57 25.43 -9.51
CA ALA A 427 -10.16 24.86 -8.24
C ALA A 427 -10.20 23.33 -8.24
N GLU A 428 -9.29 22.72 -7.51
CA GLU A 428 -9.15 21.28 -7.38
C GLU A 428 -9.09 20.87 -5.89
N ILE A 429 -9.67 19.72 -5.56
CA ILE A 429 -9.57 19.10 -4.24
C ILE A 429 -8.74 17.83 -4.38
N VAL A 430 -7.66 17.71 -3.63
CA VAL A 430 -6.86 16.47 -3.59
C VAL A 430 -7.55 15.45 -2.69
N GLU A 431 -7.86 14.27 -3.22
CA GLU A 431 -8.46 13.17 -2.45
C GLU A 431 -7.38 12.22 -1.91
N GLY A 432 -7.48 11.88 -0.62
CA GLY A 432 -6.56 10.94 0.03
C GLY A 432 -5.25 11.56 0.53
N ALA A 433 -5.16 12.90 0.60
CA ALA A 433 -4.02 13.64 1.12
C ALA A 433 -4.35 14.33 2.46
N GLY A 434 -3.34 14.46 3.33
CA GLY A 434 -3.46 15.21 4.58
C GLY A 434 -3.31 16.73 4.38
N ALA A 435 -3.60 17.52 5.42
CA ALA A 435 -3.47 18.97 5.37
C ALA A 435 -2.04 19.43 5.07
N ASP A 436 -1.03 18.74 5.61
CA ASP A 436 0.38 19.08 5.36
C ASP A 436 0.79 18.73 3.93
N THR A 437 0.32 17.58 3.39
CA THR A 437 0.55 17.19 2.00
C THR A 437 -0.05 18.22 1.03
N VAL A 438 -1.31 18.60 1.25
CA VAL A 438 -2.00 19.59 0.40
C VAL A 438 -1.29 20.94 0.46
N ARG A 439 -0.75 21.34 1.63
CA ARG A 439 0.02 22.58 1.77
C ARG A 439 1.30 22.55 0.93
N VAL A 440 2.07 21.47 0.97
CA VAL A 440 3.31 21.34 0.17
C VAL A 440 2.98 21.26 -1.32
N LEU A 441 1.97 20.49 -1.72
CA LEU A 441 1.53 20.40 -3.13
C LEU A 441 1.03 21.75 -3.66
N ALA A 442 0.37 22.55 -2.82
CA ALA A 442 -0.17 23.84 -3.22
C ALA A 442 0.91 24.91 -3.51
N GLU A 443 2.16 24.71 -3.04
CA GLU A 443 3.30 25.54 -3.44
C GLU A 443 3.61 25.43 -4.95
N VAL A 444 3.15 24.36 -5.61
CA VAL A 444 3.39 24.08 -7.04
C VAL A 444 2.10 23.87 -7.85
N LEU A 445 1.00 23.55 -7.17
CA LEU A 445 -0.35 23.45 -7.72
C LEU A 445 -1.23 24.55 -7.10
N PRO A 446 -1.21 25.79 -7.63
CA PRO A 446 -1.89 26.94 -7.03
C PRO A 446 -3.43 26.83 -7.08
N THR A 447 -3.97 25.82 -7.75
CA THR A 447 -5.40 25.53 -7.91
C THR A 447 -6.01 24.77 -6.73
N LEU A 448 -5.20 24.31 -5.77
CA LEU A 448 -5.67 23.45 -4.69
C LEU A 448 -6.46 24.21 -3.62
N LEU A 449 -7.57 23.60 -3.17
CA LEU A 449 -8.32 24.02 -1.99
C LEU A 449 -7.74 23.39 -0.70
N PRO A 450 -7.97 24.00 0.48
CA PRO A 450 -7.60 23.41 1.76
C PRO A 450 -8.13 21.99 1.95
N ALA A 451 -7.35 21.14 2.61
CA ALA A 451 -7.76 19.78 2.98
C ALA A 451 -8.97 19.79 3.94
N GLY A 452 -9.73 18.68 3.96
CA GLY A 452 -10.92 18.51 4.81
C GLY A 452 -12.23 19.01 4.18
N LEU A 453 -12.18 19.51 2.94
CA LEU A 453 -13.33 20.03 2.20
C LEU A 453 -13.96 19.00 1.24
N GLU A 454 -13.42 17.78 1.15
CA GLU A 454 -13.76 16.75 0.16
C GLU A 454 -15.23 16.28 0.25
N ARG A 455 -15.79 16.36 1.47
CA ARG A 455 -17.17 15.93 1.80
C ARG A 455 -18.21 17.03 1.64
N ARG A 456 -17.81 18.26 1.33
CA ARG A 456 -18.72 19.41 1.17
C ARG A 456 -19.58 19.24 -0.09
N VAL A 457 -20.90 19.25 0.07
CA VAL A 457 -21.86 19.09 -1.04
C VAL A 457 -21.90 20.34 -1.93
N GLU A 458 -21.58 21.49 -1.36
CA GLU A 458 -21.51 22.78 -2.04
C GLU A 458 -20.46 22.78 -3.15
N LEU A 459 -19.26 22.26 -2.86
CA LEU A 459 -18.18 22.16 -3.84
C LEU A 459 -18.52 21.19 -4.98
N ARG A 460 -19.25 20.10 -4.67
CA ARG A 460 -19.81 19.20 -5.70
C ARG A 460 -20.86 19.90 -6.55
N THR A 461 -21.71 20.73 -5.95
CA THR A 461 -22.75 21.51 -6.65
C THR A 461 -22.12 22.51 -7.62
N LEU A 462 -20.97 23.08 -7.25
CA LEU A 462 -20.20 23.99 -8.09
C LEU A 462 -19.34 23.30 -9.16
N GLY A 463 -19.26 21.97 -9.15
CA GLY A 463 -18.45 21.20 -10.09
C GLY A 463 -16.94 21.32 -9.88
N VAL A 464 -16.49 21.57 -8.65
CA VAL A 464 -15.05 21.61 -8.31
C VAL A 464 -14.41 20.26 -8.62
N ALA A 465 -13.29 20.27 -9.33
CA ALA A 465 -12.60 19.07 -9.76
C ALA A 465 -12.00 18.31 -8.58
N ARG A 466 -12.01 16.98 -8.68
CA ARG A 466 -11.44 16.07 -7.68
C ARG A 466 -10.21 15.42 -8.29
N LEU A 467 -9.07 15.64 -7.65
CA LEU A 467 -7.77 15.16 -8.09
C LEU A 467 -7.35 14.00 -7.17
N PRO A 468 -7.33 12.75 -7.64
CA PRO A 468 -6.71 11.67 -6.89
C PRO A 468 -5.25 12.00 -6.54
N LEU A 469 -4.79 11.57 -5.37
CA LEU A 469 -3.40 11.82 -4.96
C LEU A 469 -2.37 11.28 -5.96
N ALA A 470 -2.62 10.14 -6.61
CA ALA A 470 -1.75 9.58 -7.64
C ALA A 470 -1.59 10.55 -8.82
N ASP A 471 -2.69 11.07 -9.36
CA ASP A 471 -2.68 12.05 -10.44
C ASP A 471 -1.98 13.36 -10.03
N ALA A 472 -2.11 13.77 -8.76
CA ALA A 472 -1.39 14.92 -8.23
C ALA A 472 0.13 14.69 -8.19
N VAL A 473 0.55 13.47 -7.83
CA VAL A 473 1.96 13.04 -7.84
C VAL A 473 2.50 12.97 -9.26
N ASP A 474 1.73 12.45 -10.22
CA ASP A 474 2.15 12.34 -11.62
C ASP A 474 2.40 13.72 -12.24
N ARG A 475 1.65 14.76 -11.82
CA ARG A 475 1.89 16.15 -12.24
C ARG A 475 3.21 16.75 -11.73
N LEU A 476 3.87 16.10 -10.76
CA LEU A 476 5.18 16.53 -10.27
C LEU A 476 6.33 16.05 -11.18
N ALA A 477 6.06 15.18 -12.16
CA ALA A 477 7.08 14.72 -13.09
C ALA A 477 7.69 15.89 -13.88
N GLY A 478 9.03 15.97 -13.92
CA GLY A 478 9.77 17.04 -14.61
C GLY A 478 9.81 18.38 -13.85
N LEU A 479 9.29 18.44 -12.63
CA LEU A 479 9.38 19.62 -11.78
C LEU A 479 10.82 19.82 -11.26
N GLU A 480 11.35 21.03 -11.42
CA GLU A 480 12.63 21.43 -10.83
C GLU A 480 12.40 22.12 -9.48
N LYS A 481 12.78 21.45 -8.39
CA LYS A 481 12.76 21.99 -7.02
C LYS A 481 14.00 21.56 -6.26
N GLU A 482 14.38 22.38 -5.30
CA GLU A 482 15.46 22.09 -4.37
C GLU A 482 15.20 20.76 -3.62
N PRO A 483 16.23 19.92 -3.40
CA PRO A 483 16.11 18.64 -2.69
C PRO A 483 15.34 18.71 -1.37
N GLY A 484 15.53 19.77 -0.57
CA GLY A 484 14.82 19.96 0.69
C GLY A 484 13.29 20.15 0.54
N TRP A 485 12.80 20.60 -0.62
CA TRP A 485 11.37 20.65 -0.92
C TRP A 485 10.79 19.24 -1.08
N TRP A 486 11.50 18.37 -1.81
CA TRP A 486 11.11 16.97 -2.00
C TRP A 486 11.07 16.21 -0.68
N TRP A 487 12.03 16.46 0.22
CA TRP A 487 12.03 15.91 1.57
C TRP A 487 10.75 16.28 2.34
N ARG A 488 10.34 17.56 2.34
CA ARG A 488 9.09 18.02 2.98
C ARG A 488 7.86 17.33 2.38
N LEU A 489 7.84 17.12 1.07
CA LEU A 489 6.78 16.37 0.41
C LEU A 489 6.74 14.92 0.90
N TYR A 490 7.88 14.21 0.91
CA TYR A 490 7.94 12.83 1.38
C TYR A 490 7.56 12.68 2.85
N ASP A 491 7.99 13.60 3.72
CA ASP A 491 7.62 13.62 5.13
C ASP A 491 6.10 13.80 5.29
N SER A 492 5.50 14.71 4.52
CA SER A 492 4.05 14.94 4.53
C SER A 492 3.23 13.75 4.01
N LEU A 493 3.83 12.84 3.25
CA LEU A 493 3.20 11.64 2.69
C LEU A 493 3.33 10.41 3.61
N ALA A 494 3.93 10.56 4.79
CA ALA A 494 4.06 9.48 5.75
C ALA A 494 2.67 8.90 6.14
N GLY A 495 2.50 7.59 5.95
CA GLY A 495 1.27 6.87 6.27
C GLY A 495 0.25 6.78 5.12
N VAL A 496 0.55 7.37 3.96
CA VAL A 496 -0.21 7.14 2.73
C VAL A 496 0.11 5.74 2.17
N ASP A 497 -0.88 5.12 1.53
CA ASP A 497 -0.75 3.83 0.85
C ASP A 497 0.38 3.85 -0.22
N PRO A 498 1.41 2.99 -0.09
CA PRO A 498 2.52 2.89 -1.02
C PRO A 498 2.12 2.76 -2.50
N GLU A 499 1.02 2.08 -2.81
CA GLU A 499 0.59 1.86 -4.21
C GLU A 499 0.23 3.17 -4.92
N ARG A 500 -0.15 4.21 -4.18
CA ARG A 500 -0.50 5.53 -4.74
C ARG A 500 0.70 6.43 -4.99
N LEU A 501 1.88 5.99 -4.57
CA LEU A 501 3.11 6.78 -4.52
C LEU A 501 4.21 6.24 -5.44
N SER A 502 3.90 5.25 -6.29
CA SER A 502 4.88 4.63 -7.18
C SER A 502 5.50 5.59 -8.20
N GLY A 503 4.77 6.65 -8.57
CA GLY A 503 5.21 7.69 -9.51
C GLY A 503 5.99 8.84 -8.88
N LEU A 504 6.29 8.81 -7.57
CA LEU A 504 6.99 9.91 -6.89
C LEU A 504 8.34 10.20 -7.55
N PRO A 505 8.58 11.43 -8.03
CA PRO A 505 9.89 11.82 -8.53
C PRO A 505 10.92 11.80 -7.39
N VAL A 506 12.14 11.35 -7.69
CA VAL A 506 13.27 11.34 -6.75
C VAL A 506 14.45 12.14 -7.32
N PRO A 507 14.91 13.21 -6.66
CA PRO A 507 16.13 13.93 -7.03
C PRO A 507 17.36 13.02 -6.93
N LEU A 508 18.23 13.05 -7.94
CA LEU A 508 19.45 12.25 -8.01
C LEU A 508 20.70 13.07 -7.66
N ALA A 509 21.71 12.42 -7.09
CA ALA A 509 23.07 12.92 -6.92
C ALA A 509 23.87 12.81 -8.24
N GLY A 510 24.87 13.67 -8.46
CA GLY A 510 25.87 13.51 -9.54
C GLY A 510 25.47 13.98 -10.95
N GLY A 511 24.36 14.70 -11.13
CA GLY A 511 23.87 15.14 -12.44
C GLY A 511 24.29 16.55 -12.87
N GLY A 512 25.58 16.88 -12.88
CA GLY A 512 26.10 18.19 -13.27
C GLY A 512 26.20 18.43 -14.80
N SER A 513 25.15 18.18 -15.59
CA SER A 513 25.17 18.65 -16.99
C SER A 513 24.83 20.14 -17.02
N GLN A 514 25.82 20.97 -17.37
CA GLN A 514 25.70 22.43 -17.57
C GLN A 514 24.77 22.83 -18.75
N THR A 515 23.92 21.94 -19.26
CA THR A 515 23.20 22.20 -20.52
C THR A 515 21.92 23.02 -20.40
N PHE A 516 21.34 23.25 -19.21
CA PHE A 516 20.19 24.16 -19.06
C PHE A 516 20.16 24.91 -17.72
N GLY A 517 20.91 26.00 -17.59
CA GLY A 517 20.56 27.28 -16.95
C GLY A 517 19.89 27.40 -15.56
N SER A 518 19.61 26.33 -14.82
CA SER A 518 18.86 26.31 -13.57
C SER A 518 19.46 25.21 -12.71
N GLY A 519 19.94 25.52 -11.50
CA GLY A 519 20.63 24.58 -10.61
C GLY A 519 19.77 23.44 -10.04
N GLY A 520 18.67 23.05 -10.71
CA GLY A 520 17.82 21.94 -10.33
C GLY A 520 18.47 20.59 -10.68
N GLY A 521 18.66 19.72 -9.68
CA GLY A 521 19.18 18.37 -9.89
C GLY A 521 18.24 17.50 -10.73
N ARG A 522 18.81 16.57 -11.53
CA ARG A 522 18.05 15.57 -12.30
C ARG A 522 17.12 14.79 -11.38
N THR A 523 15.85 14.59 -11.77
CA THR A 523 14.91 13.69 -11.08
C THR A 523 14.67 12.42 -11.89
N THR A 524 14.37 11.30 -11.21
CA THR A 524 13.87 10.08 -11.84
C THR A 524 12.45 9.78 -11.39
N ILE A 525 11.65 9.14 -12.23
CA ILE A 525 10.26 8.81 -11.91
C ILE A 525 10.23 7.49 -11.14
N GLY A 526 9.74 7.55 -9.91
CA GLY A 526 9.56 6.41 -9.04
C GLY A 526 10.82 6.07 -8.22
N PRO A 527 10.65 5.64 -6.95
CA PRO A 527 11.76 5.32 -6.06
C PRO A 527 12.38 3.94 -6.29
N ARG A 528 11.76 3.07 -7.08
CA ARG A 528 12.31 1.74 -7.38
C ARG A 528 13.60 1.88 -8.17
N GLN A 529 14.58 1.03 -7.87
CA GLN A 529 15.92 1.07 -8.49
C GLN A 529 16.72 2.35 -8.15
N VAL A 530 16.27 3.14 -7.17
CA VAL A 530 17.05 4.25 -6.62
C VAL A 530 17.80 3.76 -5.38
N LEU A 531 19.08 4.11 -5.31
CA LEU A 531 19.95 3.87 -4.17
C LEU A 531 19.90 5.06 -3.21
N LEU A 532 19.64 4.81 -1.93
CA LEU A 532 19.62 5.82 -0.89
C LEU A 532 21.00 5.96 -0.25
N PRO A 533 21.58 7.17 -0.19
CA PRO A 533 22.86 7.37 0.46
C PRO A 533 22.77 6.98 1.94
N THR A 534 23.70 6.14 2.40
CA THR A 534 23.85 5.72 3.80
C THR A 534 25.10 6.36 4.41
N ALA A 535 25.26 6.27 5.73
CA ALA A 535 26.49 6.72 6.39
C ALA A 535 27.73 5.94 5.92
N ASP A 536 27.55 4.66 5.56
CA ASP A 536 28.60 3.80 5.00
C ASP A 536 28.86 4.10 3.51
N ALA A 537 27.85 4.59 2.79
CA ALA A 537 27.98 5.05 1.40
C ALA A 537 28.82 6.33 1.24
N ALA A 538 29.17 7.02 2.33
CA ALA A 538 30.03 8.22 2.29
C ALA A 538 31.46 7.95 1.76
N ARG A 539 31.82 6.67 1.54
CA ARG A 539 33.07 6.25 0.90
C ARG A 539 32.94 5.96 -0.59
N ILE A 540 31.72 5.86 -1.12
CA ILE A 540 31.47 5.51 -2.52
C ILE A 540 31.26 6.80 -3.30
N ASP A 541 32.06 7.01 -4.34
CA ASP A 541 31.94 8.18 -5.20
C ASP A 541 30.64 8.11 -6.02
N THR A 542 29.67 8.96 -5.69
CA THR A 542 28.37 8.99 -6.35
C THR A 542 28.45 9.42 -7.81
N ASP A 543 29.51 10.14 -8.19
CA ASP A 543 29.72 10.57 -9.57
C ASP A 543 30.19 9.40 -10.43
N VAL A 544 31.07 8.53 -9.89
CA VAL A 544 31.45 7.26 -10.55
C VAL A 544 30.24 6.33 -10.68
N LEU A 545 29.43 6.16 -9.64
CA LEU A 545 28.21 5.36 -9.71
C LEU A 545 27.23 5.90 -10.77
N GLY A 546 27.11 7.23 -10.85
CA GLY A 546 26.29 7.90 -11.86
C GLY A 546 26.75 7.59 -13.29
N ARG A 547 28.07 7.58 -13.55
CA ARG A 547 28.68 7.21 -14.84
C ARG A 547 28.49 5.73 -15.20
N ILE A 548 28.38 4.84 -14.20
CA ILE A 548 28.00 3.43 -14.36
C ILE A 548 26.47 3.27 -14.61
N GLY A 549 25.69 4.36 -14.56
CA GLY A 549 24.26 4.36 -14.82
C GLY A 549 23.39 4.04 -13.59
N LEU A 550 23.96 4.13 -12.38
CA LEU A 550 23.23 3.96 -11.12
C LEU A 550 22.51 5.25 -10.71
N LYS A 551 21.31 5.10 -10.16
CA LYS A 551 20.48 6.21 -9.71
C LYS A 551 20.63 6.36 -8.21
N VAL A 552 21.49 7.26 -7.74
CA VAL A 552 21.63 7.55 -6.30
C VAL A 552 20.78 8.77 -5.95
N ALA A 553 19.95 8.69 -4.91
CA ALA A 553 19.15 9.82 -4.44
C ALA A 553 20.04 10.95 -3.89
N HIS A 554 19.64 12.21 -4.09
CA HIS A 554 20.33 13.35 -3.51
C HIS A 554 20.29 13.28 -1.97
N PRO A 555 21.40 13.49 -1.24
CA PRO A 555 21.45 13.35 0.22
C PRO A 555 20.41 14.17 0.98
N GLU A 556 20.16 15.41 0.56
CA GLU A 556 19.15 16.28 1.17
C GLU A 556 17.69 15.88 0.88
N ALA A 557 17.45 15.01 -0.11
CA ALA A 557 16.14 14.46 -0.42
C ALA A 557 15.95 13.01 0.11
N ALA A 558 16.99 12.40 0.68
CA ALA A 558 16.95 11.05 1.21
C ALA A 558 15.96 10.96 2.38
N HIS A 559 14.97 10.07 2.28
CA HIS A 559 13.89 9.96 3.26
C HIS A 559 13.44 8.49 3.45
N PRO A 560 13.12 8.03 4.68
CA PRO A 560 12.69 6.65 4.95
C PRO A 560 11.45 6.18 4.18
N LEU A 561 10.62 7.11 3.68
CA LEU A 561 9.49 6.77 2.82
C LEU A 561 9.96 6.14 1.51
N LEU A 562 11.06 6.62 0.92
CA LEU A 562 11.56 6.11 -0.36
C LEU A 562 11.96 4.63 -0.24
N GLU A 563 12.56 4.25 0.89
CA GLU A 563 12.92 2.86 1.19
C GLU A 563 11.66 1.96 1.24
N LYS A 564 10.59 2.42 1.90
CA LYS A 564 9.30 1.72 1.93
C LYS A 564 8.65 1.56 0.56
N LEU A 565 8.98 2.44 -0.39
CA LEU A 565 8.48 2.42 -1.75
C LEU A 565 9.36 1.60 -2.71
N GLY A 566 10.47 1.02 -2.22
CA GLY A 566 11.34 0.13 -2.98
C GLY A 566 12.66 0.75 -3.43
N ALA A 567 13.05 1.92 -2.91
CA ALA A 567 14.44 2.36 -2.96
C ALA A 567 15.27 1.47 -2.02
N LEU A 568 16.53 1.22 -2.36
CA LEU A 568 17.43 0.36 -1.57
C LEU A 568 18.52 1.21 -0.91
N PRO A 569 18.95 0.89 0.31
CA PRO A 569 20.14 1.53 0.87
C PRO A 569 21.36 1.21 -0.02
N ALA A 570 22.16 2.23 -0.30
CA ALA A 570 23.41 2.14 -1.07
C ALA A 570 24.53 1.45 -0.27
N THR A 571 24.29 0.21 0.16
CA THR A 571 25.32 -0.62 0.80
C THR A 571 26.27 -1.18 -0.26
N PRO A 572 27.57 -1.41 0.03
CA PRO A 572 28.52 -1.93 -0.96
C PRO A 572 28.01 -3.18 -1.70
N ARG A 573 27.44 -4.15 -0.96
CA ARG A 573 26.86 -5.36 -1.54
C ARG A 573 25.62 -5.10 -2.41
N ALA A 574 24.77 -4.15 -2.03
CA ALA A 574 23.61 -3.75 -2.85
C ALA A 574 24.03 -3.04 -4.14
N VAL A 575 25.13 -2.29 -4.14
CA VAL A 575 25.68 -1.67 -5.36
C VAL A 575 26.28 -2.73 -6.28
N LEU A 576 27.12 -3.64 -5.75
CA LEU A 576 27.76 -4.71 -6.54
C LEU A 576 26.77 -5.62 -7.27
N THR A 577 25.66 -5.96 -6.62
CA THR A 577 24.64 -6.87 -7.17
C THR A 577 23.72 -6.20 -8.21
N THR A 578 23.97 -4.94 -8.56
CA THR A 578 23.19 -4.27 -9.61
C THR A 578 23.59 -4.76 -11.01
N PRO A 579 22.63 -4.88 -11.93
CA PRO A 579 22.92 -5.26 -13.32
C PRO A 579 23.92 -4.32 -14.01
N GLN A 580 23.90 -3.03 -13.64
CA GLN A 580 24.81 -2.02 -14.18
C GLN A 580 26.28 -2.30 -13.83
N VAL A 581 26.57 -2.62 -12.57
CA VAL A 581 27.95 -2.96 -12.15
C VAL A 581 28.40 -4.26 -12.82
N ARG A 582 27.54 -5.28 -12.87
CA ARG A 582 27.86 -6.53 -13.57
C ARG A 582 28.18 -6.31 -15.04
N ALA A 583 27.41 -5.47 -15.73
CA ALA A 583 27.66 -5.13 -17.13
C ALA A 583 28.97 -4.33 -17.31
N ALA A 584 29.28 -3.41 -16.39
CA ALA A 584 30.53 -2.64 -16.43
C ALA A 584 31.75 -3.56 -16.24
N VAL A 585 31.69 -4.51 -15.30
CA VAL A 585 32.77 -5.49 -15.08
C VAL A 585 32.96 -6.41 -16.29
N ALA A 586 31.87 -6.93 -16.86
CA ALA A 586 31.94 -7.79 -18.05
C ALA A 586 32.57 -7.09 -19.26
N GLY A 587 32.37 -5.78 -19.42
CA GLY A 587 32.95 -4.97 -20.50
C GLY A 587 34.29 -4.30 -20.13
N SER A 588 34.91 -4.65 -19.01
CA SER A 588 36.08 -3.91 -18.49
C SER A 588 37.38 -4.14 -19.29
N LEU A 589 37.46 -5.19 -20.11
CA LEU A 589 38.58 -5.48 -21.02
C LEU A 589 38.46 -4.78 -22.37
N GLU A 590 37.29 -4.26 -22.74
CA GLU A 590 37.07 -3.59 -24.03
C GLU A 590 37.72 -2.18 -24.03
N GLU A 591 38.62 -1.89 -24.97
CA GLU A 591 39.30 -0.57 -25.11
C GLU A 591 38.32 0.62 -25.25
N ASP A 592 37.07 0.38 -25.67
CA ASP A 592 36.01 1.39 -25.88
C ASP A 592 34.97 1.45 -24.73
N GLY A 593 35.18 0.74 -23.61
CA GLY A 593 34.34 0.88 -22.42
C GLY A 593 32.91 0.35 -22.55
N GLY A 594 32.74 -0.91 -22.97
CA GLY A 594 31.47 -1.63 -22.88
C GLY A 594 30.27 -1.02 -23.63
N PRO A 595 29.05 -1.61 -23.49
CA PRO A 595 27.86 -1.17 -24.22
C PRO A 595 27.23 0.14 -23.68
N VAL A 596 27.94 0.91 -22.85
CA VAL A 596 27.47 2.20 -22.32
C VAL A 596 27.93 3.31 -23.26
N TRP A 597 27.04 3.67 -24.19
CA TRP A 597 27.22 4.71 -25.23
C TRP A 597 27.37 6.16 -24.69
N GLU A 598 27.97 6.37 -23.52
CA GLU A 598 28.22 7.69 -22.94
C GLU A 598 29.72 8.02 -22.98
N GLU A 599 30.08 9.19 -23.51
CA GLU A 599 31.46 9.70 -23.64
C GLU A 599 32.21 9.86 -22.29
N ASP A 600 31.54 9.59 -21.16
CA ASP A 600 32.01 9.76 -19.78
C ASP A 600 31.99 8.43 -18.97
N ALA A 601 32.16 7.24 -19.57
CA ALA A 601 32.30 6.00 -18.78
C ALA A 601 33.62 5.98 -17.96
N PRO A 602 33.68 5.32 -16.77
CA PRO A 602 34.94 5.14 -16.05
C PRO A 602 35.89 4.24 -16.85
N ASP A 603 37.20 4.51 -16.78
CA ASP A 603 38.22 3.62 -17.36
C ASP A 603 38.41 2.34 -16.52
N ALA A 604 39.19 1.38 -17.04
CA ALA A 604 39.41 0.10 -16.39
C ALA A 604 40.04 0.22 -14.99
N GLU A 605 40.96 1.18 -14.79
CA GLU A 605 41.62 1.41 -13.50
C GLU A 605 40.64 1.99 -12.48
N GLU A 606 39.86 3.01 -12.85
CA GLU A 606 38.83 3.63 -12.01
C GLU A 606 37.71 2.64 -11.65
N LEU A 607 37.30 1.80 -12.60
CA LEU A 607 36.35 0.72 -12.37
C LEU A 607 36.91 -0.34 -11.41
N ALA A 608 38.15 -0.79 -11.62
CA ALA A 608 38.81 -1.76 -10.75
C ALA A 608 38.95 -1.23 -9.32
N GLU A 609 39.38 0.01 -9.12
CA GLU A 609 39.45 0.63 -7.80
C GLU A 609 38.08 0.68 -7.11
N THR A 610 37.03 1.04 -7.88
CA THR A 610 35.66 1.13 -7.36
C THR A 610 35.12 -0.24 -6.97
N VAL A 611 35.29 -1.25 -7.81
CA VAL A 611 34.83 -2.62 -7.56
C VAL A 611 35.58 -3.23 -6.39
N LEU A 612 36.92 -3.11 -6.33
CA LEU A 612 37.73 -3.62 -5.22
C LEU A 612 37.38 -2.93 -3.89
N ALA A 613 37.09 -1.62 -3.91
CA ALA A 613 36.60 -0.90 -2.73
C ALA A 613 35.26 -1.46 -2.25
N LEU A 614 34.32 -1.68 -3.18
CA LEU A 614 33.01 -2.24 -2.88
C LEU A 614 33.11 -3.67 -2.36
N VAL A 615 33.97 -4.51 -2.94
CA VAL A 615 34.20 -5.91 -2.56
C VAL A 615 34.78 -5.98 -1.14
N ARG A 616 35.80 -5.18 -0.85
CA ARG A 616 36.41 -5.06 0.49
C ARG A 616 35.38 -4.59 1.52
N ASP A 617 34.63 -3.52 1.21
CA ASP A 617 33.67 -2.94 2.15
C ASP A 617 32.39 -3.80 2.30
N ALA A 618 32.07 -4.64 1.31
CA ALA A 618 31.04 -5.68 1.40
C ALA A 618 31.51 -6.92 2.18
N GLY A 619 32.82 -7.10 2.34
CA GLY A 619 33.42 -8.28 2.95
C GLY A 619 33.11 -9.56 2.20
N LEU A 620 33.16 -9.52 0.85
CA LEU A 620 32.87 -10.69 0.01
C LEU A 620 33.97 -11.75 0.13
N GLU A 621 33.61 -13.00 0.38
CA GLU A 621 34.53 -14.13 0.38
C GLU A 621 34.76 -14.65 -1.06
N PRO A 622 35.93 -15.27 -1.34
CA PRO A 622 36.19 -15.92 -2.62
C PRO A 622 35.09 -16.89 -3.05
N GLY A 623 34.61 -16.72 -4.29
CA GLY A 623 33.54 -17.54 -4.87
C GLY A 623 32.10 -17.12 -4.50
N GLU A 624 31.87 -16.07 -3.70
CA GLU A 624 30.51 -15.57 -3.44
C GLU A 624 29.88 -14.92 -4.69
N GLU A 625 30.65 -14.18 -5.48
CA GLU A 625 30.20 -13.51 -6.71
C GLU A 625 31.13 -13.85 -7.89
N PRO A 626 31.09 -15.08 -8.44
CA PRO A 626 32.11 -15.59 -9.37
C PRO A 626 32.26 -14.79 -10.68
N TRP A 627 31.23 -14.06 -11.10
CA TRP A 627 31.26 -13.18 -12.28
C TRP A 627 32.26 -12.01 -12.15
N LEU A 628 32.73 -11.70 -10.94
CA LEU A 628 33.78 -10.70 -10.74
C LEU A 628 35.10 -11.11 -11.38
N GLY A 629 35.29 -12.39 -11.72
CA GLY A 629 36.46 -12.91 -12.44
C GLY A 629 36.72 -12.22 -13.78
N ALA A 630 35.70 -11.60 -14.38
CA ALA A 630 35.82 -10.83 -15.62
C ALA A 630 36.45 -9.44 -15.43
N LEU A 631 36.66 -8.98 -14.19
CA LEU A 631 37.23 -7.66 -13.92
C LEU A 631 38.64 -7.57 -14.49
N ALA A 632 38.87 -6.63 -15.40
CA ALA A 632 40.18 -6.33 -15.96
C ALA A 632 41.10 -5.78 -14.87
N LEU A 633 42.20 -6.47 -14.61
CA LEU A 633 43.26 -6.07 -13.70
C LEU A 633 44.60 -6.10 -14.45
N PRO A 634 45.56 -5.22 -14.10
CA PRO A 634 46.91 -5.29 -14.64
C PRO A 634 47.64 -6.55 -14.13
N ASP A 635 48.30 -7.25 -15.03
CA ASP A 635 49.25 -8.32 -14.74
C ASP A 635 50.65 -7.79 -14.37
N GLU A 636 51.60 -8.70 -14.16
CA GLU A 636 53.01 -8.40 -13.85
C GLU A 636 53.76 -7.58 -14.91
N ASP A 637 53.28 -7.55 -16.15
CA ASP A 637 53.82 -6.76 -17.27
C ASP A 637 53.02 -5.45 -17.48
N GLY A 638 51.92 -5.26 -16.75
CA GLY A 638 51.01 -4.10 -16.84
C GLY A 638 49.97 -4.21 -17.97
N GLU A 639 49.80 -5.40 -18.57
CA GLU A 639 48.74 -5.67 -19.54
C GLU A 639 47.43 -6.02 -18.81
N LEU A 640 46.28 -5.62 -19.35
CA LEU A 640 44.98 -5.91 -18.74
C LEU A 640 44.57 -7.35 -19.02
N ALA A 641 44.34 -8.11 -17.95
CA ALA A 641 43.86 -9.48 -17.99
C ALA A 641 42.65 -9.66 -17.05
N PRO A 642 41.76 -10.64 -17.31
CA PRO A 642 40.67 -10.96 -16.38
C PRO A 642 41.22 -11.41 -15.02
N ALA A 643 40.64 -10.91 -13.93
CA ALA A 643 41.02 -11.29 -12.57
C ALA A 643 41.02 -12.81 -12.34
N GLY A 644 40.09 -13.55 -12.96
CA GLY A 644 39.98 -15.02 -12.90
C GLY A 644 41.13 -15.80 -13.55
N GLU A 645 42.02 -15.13 -14.26
CA GLU A 645 43.17 -15.72 -14.96
C GLU A 645 44.52 -15.31 -14.33
N LEU A 646 44.50 -14.45 -13.31
CA LEU A 646 45.67 -13.99 -12.59
C LEU A 646 45.90 -14.79 -11.33
N VAL A 647 47.17 -15.04 -11.00
CA VAL A 647 47.59 -15.69 -9.75
C VAL A 647 48.01 -14.65 -8.73
N PHE A 648 47.60 -14.82 -7.47
CA PHE A 648 48.08 -13.96 -6.39
C PHE A 648 49.53 -14.32 -6.02
N PRO A 649 50.51 -13.38 -6.08
CA PRO A 649 51.90 -13.65 -5.76
C PRO A 649 52.11 -14.26 -4.36
N GLY A 650 52.83 -15.37 -4.28
CA GLY A 650 53.18 -16.03 -3.00
C GLY A 650 52.03 -16.77 -2.30
N SER A 651 50.87 -16.88 -2.93
CA SER A 651 49.71 -17.64 -2.45
C SER A 651 49.98 -19.16 -2.34
N ALA A 652 49.02 -19.91 -1.79
CA ALA A 652 49.15 -21.36 -1.70
C ALA A 652 49.15 -22.03 -3.08
N PHE A 653 48.30 -21.54 -3.99
CA PHE A 653 48.23 -22.01 -5.37
C PHE A 653 49.51 -21.69 -6.16
N ALA A 654 50.03 -20.47 -6.03
CA ALA A 654 51.28 -20.04 -6.69
C ALA A 654 52.49 -20.91 -6.34
N ARG A 655 52.50 -21.57 -5.17
CA ARG A 655 53.60 -22.45 -4.73
C ARG A 655 53.55 -23.86 -5.32
N VAL A 656 52.40 -24.30 -5.82
CA VAL A 656 52.21 -25.69 -6.27
C VAL A 656 52.12 -25.82 -7.79
N ILE A 657 51.83 -24.73 -8.52
CA ILE A 657 51.82 -24.72 -9.98
C ILE A 657 53.23 -24.53 -10.55
N ARG A 658 53.45 -24.96 -11.79
CA ARG A 658 54.70 -24.71 -12.52
C ARG A 658 54.88 -23.22 -12.78
N GLU A 659 56.12 -22.74 -12.64
CA GLU A 659 56.47 -21.33 -12.83
C GLU A 659 56.20 -20.89 -14.29
N GLY A 660 55.47 -19.79 -14.46
CA GLY A 660 55.19 -19.16 -15.76
C GLY A 660 54.03 -19.75 -16.56
N GLU A 661 53.21 -20.65 -15.99
CA GLU A 661 51.99 -21.16 -16.64
C GLU A 661 50.85 -20.13 -16.61
N LEU A 662 50.77 -19.31 -15.55
CA LEU A 662 49.78 -18.23 -15.39
C LEU A 662 50.48 -16.95 -14.95
N ALA A 663 50.01 -15.80 -15.45
CA ALA A 663 50.51 -14.49 -15.07
C ALA A 663 50.10 -14.15 -13.63
N THR A 664 50.95 -13.43 -12.91
CA THR A 664 50.62 -12.90 -11.59
C THR A 664 49.98 -11.51 -11.70
N VAL A 665 49.11 -11.17 -10.75
CA VAL A 665 48.57 -9.81 -10.65
C VAL A 665 49.69 -8.82 -10.28
N ASP A 666 49.63 -7.59 -10.82
CA ASP A 666 50.56 -6.51 -10.54
C ASP A 666 50.92 -6.38 -9.04
N GLU A 667 52.23 -6.21 -8.76
CA GLU A 667 52.77 -6.22 -7.40
C GLU A 667 52.26 -5.02 -6.57
N ASP A 668 52.15 -3.84 -7.19
CA ASP A 668 51.65 -2.63 -6.52
C ASP A 668 50.15 -2.79 -6.16
N LEU A 669 49.36 -3.41 -7.05
CA LEU A 669 47.96 -3.72 -6.79
C LEU A 669 47.80 -4.76 -5.67
N ALA A 670 48.60 -5.82 -5.69
CA ALA A 670 48.62 -6.86 -4.67
C ALA A 670 48.98 -6.30 -3.29
N GLU A 671 49.97 -5.40 -3.22
CA GLU A 671 50.39 -4.75 -1.96
C GLU A 671 49.31 -3.78 -1.43
N LYS A 672 48.61 -3.08 -2.33
CA LYS A 672 47.55 -2.12 -2.00
C LYS A 672 46.28 -2.77 -1.46
N TRP A 673 45.78 -3.82 -2.12
CA TRP A 673 44.49 -4.43 -1.81
C TRP A 673 44.59 -5.67 -0.93
N GLY A 674 45.72 -6.37 -0.97
CA GLY A 674 45.92 -7.64 -0.27
C GLY A 674 45.15 -8.80 -0.91
N GLU A 675 45.39 -10.00 -0.39
CA GLU A 675 44.87 -11.26 -0.95
C GLU A 675 43.34 -11.33 -0.99
N GLN A 676 42.66 -10.88 0.07
CA GLN A 676 41.23 -11.15 0.25
C GLN A 676 40.32 -10.47 -0.80
N PRO A 677 40.41 -9.15 -1.08
CA PRO A 677 39.56 -8.51 -2.09
C PRO A 677 39.88 -8.99 -3.52
N LEU A 678 41.16 -9.25 -3.81
CA LEU A 678 41.59 -9.74 -5.11
C LEU A 678 41.09 -11.18 -5.36
N ALA A 679 41.20 -12.06 -4.35
CA ALA A 679 40.67 -13.42 -4.43
C ALA A 679 39.14 -13.45 -4.50
N ALA A 680 38.45 -12.49 -3.85
CA ALA A 680 37.01 -12.31 -3.99
C ALA A 680 36.59 -11.86 -5.40
N CYS A 681 37.46 -11.13 -6.11
CA CYS A 681 37.28 -10.82 -7.53
C CYS A 681 37.71 -11.95 -8.48
N GLY A 682 38.22 -13.08 -7.97
CA GLY A 682 38.60 -14.24 -8.81
C GLY A 682 40.10 -14.47 -8.96
N VAL A 683 40.98 -13.58 -8.47
CA VAL A 683 42.44 -13.81 -8.50
C VAL A 683 42.79 -15.08 -7.73
N LEU A 684 43.55 -15.97 -8.36
CA LEU A 684 43.80 -17.32 -7.89
C LEU A 684 44.81 -17.31 -6.72
N ALA A 685 44.30 -17.40 -5.49
CA ALA A 685 45.09 -17.62 -4.28
C ALA A 685 45.09 -19.09 -3.80
N ASP A 686 44.04 -19.83 -4.19
CA ASP A 686 43.86 -21.28 -4.04
C ASP A 686 43.30 -21.84 -5.36
N PHE A 687 43.11 -23.15 -5.47
CA PHE A 687 42.45 -23.75 -6.63
C PHE A 687 41.05 -23.18 -6.83
N ALA A 688 40.66 -22.94 -8.10
CA ALA A 688 39.32 -22.51 -8.46
C ALA A 688 38.38 -23.71 -8.68
N LEU A 689 37.10 -23.51 -8.34
CA LEU A 689 36.04 -24.46 -8.61
C LEU A 689 35.22 -24.03 -9.81
N VAL A 690 35.06 -24.94 -10.77
CA VAL A 690 34.01 -24.86 -11.78
C VAL A 690 32.72 -25.39 -11.17
N ARG A 691 31.66 -24.59 -11.24
CA ARG A 691 30.32 -24.95 -10.74
C ARG A 691 29.29 -24.74 -11.83
N ALA A 692 28.95 -25.81 -12.52
CA ALA A 692 27.99 -25.79 -13.63
C ALA A 692 26.73 -26.59 -13.27
N THR A 693 25.56 -26.09 -13.65
CA THR A 693 24.27 -26.77 -13.45
C THR A 693 23.71 -27.22 -14.78
N ASP A 694 22.98 -28.34 -14.78
CA ASP A 694 22.35 -28.89 -15.98
C ASP A 694 23.34 -29.08 -17.16
N VAL A 695 24.52 -29.63 -16.87
CA VAL A 695 25.57 -29.89 -17.86
C VAL A 695 25.16 -31.08 -18.72
N VAL A 696 25.00 -30.83 -20.03
CA VAL A 696 24.77 -31.90 -21.00
C VAL A 696 26.05 -32.73 -21.15
N LEU A 697 25.95 -34.04 -20.92
CA LEU A 697 27.08 -34.96 -21.09
C LEU A 697 27.19 -35.37 -22.55
N ASP A 698 27.73 -34.47 -23.36
CA ASP A 698 28.13 -34.69 -24.75
C ASP A 698 29.61 -34.31 -24.90
N PRO A 699 30.52 -35.27 -25.19
CA PRO A 699 31.95 -34.99 -25.31
C PRO A 699 32.27 -33.91 -26.35
N ASP A 700 31.48 -33.81 -27.42
CA ASP A 700 31.67 -32.81 -28.48
C ASP A 700 31.24 -31.39 -28.06
N GLU A 701 30.45 -31.24 -26.98
CA GLU A 701 29.99 -29.94 -26.47
C GLU A 701 30.76 -29.45 -25.23
N LEU A 702 31.69 -30.26 -24.70
CA LEU A 702 32.48 -29.94 -23.50
C LEU A 702 33.84 -29.31 -23.85
N GLU A 703 33.85 -28.38 -24.80
CA GLU A 703 35.00 -27.51 -25.11
C GLU A 703 34.88 -26.17 -24.34
N PRO A 704 35.99 -25.50 -23.99
CA PRO A 704 35.94 -24.16 -23.41
C PRO A 704 35.13 -23.19 -24.27
N ARG A 705 34.27 -22.39 -23.66
CA ARG A 705 33.42 -21.42 -24.38
C ARG A 705 34.28 -20.32 -24.99
N GLU A 706 33.88 -19.86 -26.19
CA GLU A 706 34.45 -18.65 -26.78
C GLU A 706 34.01 -17.42 -25.97
N GLY A 707 34.94 -16.82 -25.21
CA GLY A 707 34.73 -15.62 -24.39
C GLY A 707 36.04 -14.93 -24.03
N ASP A 708 35.94 -13.70 -23.52
CA ASP A 708 37.10 -12.87 -23.16
C ASP A 708 37.68 -13.21 -21.77
N TYR A 709 37.03 -14.11 -21.01
CA TYR A 709 37.51 -14.60 -19.73
C TYR A 709 37.00 -16.02 -19.43
N ALA A 710 37.71 -16.74 -18.58
CA ALA A 710 37.29 -18.03 -18.06
C ALA A 710 36.02 -17.93 -17.17
N GLU A 711 34.87 -18.31 -17.73
CA GLU A 711 33.59 -18.30 -16.99
C GLU A 711 33.58 -19.35 -15.85
N PRO A 712 33.07 -19.00 -14.66
CA PRO A 712 33.12 -19.86 -13.47
C PRO A 712 32.23 -21.12 -13.55
N ASP A 713 31.29 -21.15 -14.48
CA ASP A 713 30.38 -22.28 -14.74
C ASP A 713 30.68 -22.98 -16.09
N ASP A 714 31.87 -22.74 -16.65
CA ASP A 714 32.31 -23.41 -17.87
C ASP A 714 33.03 -24.72 -17.56
N ALA A 715 32.33 -25.83 -17.79
CA ALA A 715 32.85 -27.18 -17.66
C ALA A 715 33.98 -27.48 -18.66
N GLY A 716 34.04 -26.77 -19.79
CA GLY A 716 35.07 -26.95 -20.81
C GLY A 716 36.47 -26.56 -20.35
N LEU A 717 36.58 -25.72 -19.30
CA LEU A 717 37.87 -25.33 -18.69
C LEU A 717 38.58 -26.49 -17.96
N LEU A 718 37.91 -27.62 -17.78
CA LEU A 718 38.44 -28.78 -17.08
C LEU A 718 39.27 -29.66 -18.04
N ASP A 719 40.51 -29.95 -17.68
CA ASP A 719 41.41 -30.80 -18.49
C ASP A 719 40.83 -32.20 -18.75
N ALA A 720 40.81 -32.65 -20.00
CA ALA A 720 40.29 -33.97 -20.41
C ALA A 720 38.85 -34.26 -19.91
N VAL A 721 38.00 -33.24 -19.82
CA VAL A 721 36.59 -33.40 -19.40
C VAL A 721 35.74 -34.18 -20.41
N ASP A 722 36.10 -34.11 -21.69
CA ASP A 722 35.58 -34.93 -22.77
C ASP A 722 35.79 -36.42 -22.49
N VAL A 723 37.01 -36.81 -22.06
CA VAL A 723 37.35 -38.19 -21.71
C VAL A 723 36.59 -38.65 -20.46
N TRP A 724 36.42 -37.78 -19.46
CA TRP A 724 35.57 -38.08 -18.30
C TRP A 724 34.11 -38.32 -18.70
N CYS A 725 33.61 -37.55 -19.66
CA CYS A 725 32.27 -37.69 -20.20
C CYS A 725 32.11 -39.04 -20.93
N GLU A 726 33.06 -39.40 -21.80
CA GLU A 726 33.09 -40.71 -22.48
C GLU A 726 33.08 -41.87 -21.47
N ASP A 727 33.93 -41.83 -20.44
CA ASP A 727 34.01 -42.83 -19.38
C ASP A 727 32.68 -43.01 -18.62
N ILE A 728 31.89 -41.93 -18.50
CA ILE A 728 30.56 -42.00 -17.90
C ILE A 728 29.55 -42.60 -18.87
N LEU A 729 29.57 -42.17 -20.14
CA LEU A 729 28.63 -42.63 -21.17
C LEU A 729 28.76 -44.13 -21.43
N ASP A 730 29.98 -44.67 -21.40
CA ASP A 730 30.26 -46.11 -21.52
C ASP A 730 29.55 -46.99 -20.47
N ARG A 731 29.12 -46.39 -19.35
CA ARG A 731 28.37 -47.09 -18.28
C ARG A 731 26.88 -47.14 -18.53
N PHE A 732 26.37 -46.38 -19.50
CA PHE A 732 24.94 -46.25 -19.77
C PHE A 732 24.57 -46.89 -21.11
N PRO A 733 23.33 -47.35 -21.29
CA PRO A 733 22.87 -47.84 -22.58
C PRO A 733 22.89 -46.72 -23.63
N ASP A 734 23.23 -47.07 -24.88
CA ASP A 734 23.14 -46.16 -26.02
C ASP A 734 21.77 -45.49 -26.10
N SER A 735 21.76 -44.15 -26.10
CA SER A 735 20.55 -43.33 -26.12
C SER A 735 20.67 -42.20 -27.15
N PRO A 736 19.56 -41.82 -27.85
CA PRO A 736 19.57 -40.71 -28.80
C PRO A 736 19.58 -39.32 -28.15
N VAL A 737 19.42 -39.24 -26.81
CA VAL A 737 19.48 -38.01 -26.03
C VAL A 737 20.59 -38.17 -24.99
N PRO A 738 21.56 -37.23 -24.91
CA PRO A 738 22.63 -37.29 -23.93
C PRO A 738 22.08 -37.11 -22.50
N PRO A 739 22.63 -37.83 -21.51
CA PRO A 739 22.34 -37.60 -20.09
C PRO A 739 22.77 -36.20 -19.63
N VAL A 740 22.24 -35.74 -18.49
CA VAL A 740 22.54 -34.41 -17.93
C VAL A 740 23.08 -34.54 -16.51
N ALA A 741 24.27 -34.00 -16.23
CA ALA A 741 24.75 -33.83 -14.87
C ALA A 741 24.04 -32.61 -14.24
N THR A 742 23.21 -32.85 -13.20
CA THR A 742 22.37 -31.79 -12.61
C THR A 742 23.20 -30.70 -11.96
N GLU A 743 24.33 -31.08 -11.38
CA GLU A 743 25.32 -30.16 -10.79
C GLU A 743 26.70 -30.82 -10.94
N LEU A 744 27.62 -30.09 -11.58
CA LEU A 744 29.03 -30.42 -11.71
C LEU A 744 29.82 -29.45 -10.85
N VAL A 745 30.52 -29.98 -9.84
CA VAL A 745 31.49 -29.23 -9.04
C VAL A 745 32.85 -29.89 -9.25
N ALA A 746 33.78 -29.16 -9.85
CA ALA A 746 35.07 -29.69 -10.25
C ALA A 746 36.19 -28.68 -9.96
N VAL A 747 37.40 -29.18 -9.75
CA VAL A 747 38.59 -28.33 -9.59
C VAL A 747 39.25 -28.19 -10.95
N ARG A 748 39.47 -26.96 -11.40
CA ARG A 748 40.23 -26.68 -12.64
C ARG A 748 41.73 -26.55 -12.38
N ASP A 749 42.51 -26.48 -13.44
CA ASP A 749 43.95 -26.22 -13.43
C ASP A 749 44.78 -27.28 -12.65
N LEU A 750 44.29 -28.53 -12.56
CA LEU A 750 45.02 -29.63 -11.91
C LEU A 750 46.27 -30.04 -12.70
N ASP A 751 46.24 -29.84 -14.01
CA ASP A 751 47.34 -30.13 -14.94
C ASP A 751 48.50 -29.12 -14.81
N LEU A 752 48.27 -27.94 -14.21
CA LEU A 752 49.29 -26.92 -13.96
C LEU A 752 50.20 -27.25 -12.78
N VAL A 753 49.82 -28.21 -11.92
CA VAL A 753 50.58 -28.59 -10.73
C VAL A 753 51.98 -29.12 -11.11
N ASP A 754 52.99 -28.68 -10.38
CA ASP A 754 54.35 -29.20 -10.48
C ASP A 754 54.42 -30.62 -9.86
N ASP A 755 55.04 -31.56 -10.58
CA ASP A 755 55.14 -32.97 -10.18
C ASP A 755 55.80 -33.15 -8.79
N ASP A 756 56.69 -32.25 -8.38
CA ASP A 756 57.36 -32.28 -7.08
C ASP A 756 56.47 -31.74 -5.93
N HIS A 757 55.35 -31.09 -6.24
CA HIS A 757 54.46 -30.40 -5.29
C HIS A 757 53.10 -31.07 -5.09
N TRP A 758 52.82 -32.23 -5.69
CA TRP A 758 51.58 -32.99 -5.48
C TRP A 758 51.20 -33.24 -4.01
N PRO A 759 52.11 -33.54 -3.07
CA PRO A 759 51.76 -33.69 -1.66
C PRO A 759 51.15 -32.41 -1.06
N GLU A 760 51.64 -31.23 -1.47
CA GLU A 760 51.12 -29.93 -1.03
C GLU A 760 49.78 -29.62 -1.72
N ALA A 761 49.68 -29.86 -3.03
CA ALA A 761 48.45 -29.67 -3.80
C ALA A 761 47.29 -30.54 -3.27
N LEU A 762 47.53 -31.83 -3.06
CA LEU A 762 46.54 -32.74 -2.48
C LEU A 762 46.14 -32.34 -1.04
N SER A 763 47.05 -31.73 -0.27
CA SER A 763 46.73 -31.19 1.06
C SER A 763 45.80 -29.97 1.01
N LEU A 764 45.84 -29.17 -0.07
CA LEU A 764 44.88 -28.10 -0.35
C LEU A 764 43.53 -28.69 -0.76
N LEU A 765 43.54 -29.63 -1.72
CA LEU A 765 42.34 -30.31 -2.23
C LEU A 765 41.57 -31.08 -1.13
N ALA A 766 42.24 -31.53 -0.07
CA ALA A 766 41.61 -32.19 1.07
C ALA A 766 40.80 -31.24 1.99
N ARG A 767 40.86 -29.92 1.78
CA ARG A 767 40.15 -28.93 2.60
C ARG A 767 38.85 -28.46 1.92
N PRO A 768 37.76 -28.21 2.65
CA PRO A 768 36.58 -27.57 2.07
C PRO A 768 36.91 -26.16 1.55
N PRO A 769 36.30 -25.71 0.43
CA PRO A 769 35.27 -26.40 -0.34
C PRO A 769 35.80 -27.39 -1.40
N LEU A 770 37.11 -27.40 -1.68
CA LEU A 770 37.72 -28.25 -2.72
C LEU A 770 37.49 -29.75 -2.49
N ARG A 771 37.51 -30.15 -1.21
CA ARG A 771 37.21 -31.52 -0.76
C ARG A 771 35.87 -32.03 -1.28
N ASP A 772 34.87 -31.16 -1.41
CA ASP A 772 33.54 -31.56 -1.86
C ASP A 772 33.55 -31.94 -3.34
N ALA A 773 34.30 -31.21 -4.18
CA ALA A 773 34.50 -31.55 -5.60
C ALA A 773 35.14 -32.92 -5.80
N LEU A 774 35.90 -33.41 -4.81
CA LEU A 774 36.51 -34.73 -4.83
C LEU A 774 35.58 -35.84 -4.29
N THR A 775 34.85 -35.55 -3.23
CA THR A 775 34.18 -36.60 -2.42
C THR A 775 32.69 -36.71 -2.67
N GLN A 776 32.03 -35.65 -3.15
CA GLN A 776 30.60 -35.68 -3.42
C GLN A 776 30.35 -36.24 -4.82
N PRO A 777 29.50 -37.28 -4.94
CA PRO A 777 29.27 -37.89 -6.24
C PRO A 777 28.32 -37.04 -7.11
N VAL A 778 28.49 -37.12 -8.42
CA VAL A 778 27.70 -36.36 -9.39
C VAL A 778 26.43 -37.13 -9.72
N ARG A 779 25.30 -36.43 -9.75
CA ARG A 779 24.01 -37.00 -10.13
C ARG A 779 23.75 -36.75 -11.60
N VAL A 780 23.56 -37.83 -12.36
CA VAL A 780 23.28 -37.82 -13.79
C VAL A 780 21.82 -38.18 -14.01
N LEU A 781 21.06 -37.30 -14.64
CA LEU A 781 19.69 -37.54 -15.09
C LEU A 781 19.72 -38.25 -16.44
N LEU A 782 19.10 -39.43 -16.50
CA LEU A 782 18.96 -40.21 -17.71
C LEU A 782 17.72 -39.78 -18.52
N PRO A 783 17.68 -40.03 -19.85
CA PRO A 783 16.56 -39.64 -20.71
C PRO A 783 15.20 -40.26 -20.36
N ASP A 784 15.18 -41.36 -19.60
CA ASP A 784 13.96 -42.00 -19.11
C ASP A 784 13.40 -41.37 -17.81
N GLY A 785 14.08 -40.33 -17.29
CA GLY A 785 13.72 -39.62 -16.07
C GLY A 785 14.25 -40.27 -14.80
N THR A 786 14.99 -41.38 -14.89
CA THR A 786 15.73 -41.95 -13.76
C THR A 786 17.03 -41.19 -13.52
N HIS A 787 17.68 -41.42 -12.38
CA HIS A 787 18.96 -40.80 -12.07
C HIS A 787 19.95 -41.85 -11.62
N GLU A 788 21.19 -41.67 -12.05
CA GLU A 788 22.33 -42.47 -11.67
C GLU A 788 23.37 -41.60 -10.97
N VAL A 789 24.23 -42.24 -10.18
CA VAL A 789 25.28 -41.55 -9.43
C VAL A 789 26.63 -41.97 -9.98
N VAL A 790 27.43 -40.98 -10.38
CA VAL A 790 28.74 -41.18 -11.01
C VAL A 790 29.83 -40.50 -10.18
N ARG A 791 31.08 -40.87 -10.49
CA ARG A 791 32.26 -40.31 -9.83
C ARG A 791 32.43 -38.84 -10.25
N PRO A 792 32.75 -37.93 -9.33
CA PRO A 792 33.03 -36.55 -9.71
C PRO A 792 34.32 -36.47 -10.52
N TYR A 793 34.38 -35.47 -11.42
CA TYR A 793 35.50 -35.25 -12.33
C TYR A 793 36.84 -35.18 -11.59
N THR A 794 36.96 -34.39 -10.51
CA THR A 794 38.22 -34.21 -9.77
C THR A 794 38.77 -35.54 -9.25
N ALA A 795 37.90 -36.43 -8.75
CA ALA A 795 38.31 -37.75 -8.29
C ALA A 795 38.66 -38.70 -9.43
N TRP A 796 37.98 -38.61 -10.57
CA TRP A 796 38.34 -39.35 -11.77
C TRP A 796 39.72 -38.94 -12.28
N TRP A 797 39.98 -37.64 -12.40
CA TRP A 797 41.24 -37.10 -12.90
C TRP A 797 42.42 -37.54 -12.01
N LEU A 798 42.33 -37.33 -10.70
CA LEU A 798 43.41 -37.67 -9.76
C LEU A 798 43.68 -39.17 -9.66
N ARG A 799 42.69 -40.03 -9.93
CA ARG A 799 42.88 -41.49 -10.01
C ARG A 799 43.73 -41.92 -11.20
N GLY A 800 43.58 -41.23 -12.33
CA GLY A 800 44.26 -41.53 -13.59
C GLY A 800 45.68 -40.99 -13.69
N HIS A 801 46.04 -40.02 -12.84
CA HIS A 801 47.30 -39.28 -12.90
C HIS A 801 48.30 -39.71 -11.82
N PRO A 802 49.63 -39.58 -12.06
CA PRO A 802 50.69 -40.05 -11.17
C PRO A 802 50.90 -39.15 -9.93
N VAL A 803 49.84 -38.85 -9.19
CA VAL A 803 49.82 -37.84 -8.11
C VAL A 803 50.27 -38.35 -6.74
N LEU A 804 50.52 -39.66 -6.58
CA LEU A 804 50.96 -40.26 -5.31
C LEU A 804 52.26 -41.03 -5.50
N ASP A 805 53.38 -40.47 -5.02
CA ASP A 805 54.74 -40.99 -5.23
C ASP A 805 55.06 -41.26 -6.72
N GLY A 806 54.59 -40.41 -7.65
CA GLY A 806 54.76 -40.61 -9.09
C GLY A 806 53.97 -41.81 -9.66
N ARG A 807 52.99 -42.33 -8.91
CA ARG A 807 52.13 -43.45 -9.30
C ARG A 807 50.67 -43.04 -9.29
N ARG A 808 49.87 -43.75 -10.09
CA ARG A 808 48.41 -43.61 -10.12
C ARG A 808 47.81 -44.13 -8.81
N PRO A 809 47.04 -43.32 -8.05
CA PRO A 809 46.49 -43.73 -6.77
C PRO A 809 45.53 -44.93 -6.85
N ALA A 810 44.80 -45.07 -7.96
CA ALA A 810 43.81 -46.12 -8.13
C ALA A 810 44.43 -47.53 -8.04
N GLY A 811 43.93 -48.33 -7.09
CA GLY A 811 44.39 -49.70 -6.91
C GLY A 811 45.67 -49.85 -6.09
N LEU A 812 46.12 -48.80 -5.39
CA LEU A 812 47.12 -48.86 -4.33
C LEU A 812 46.48 -49.15 -2.97
N LEU A 813 47.23 -49.75 -2.04
CA LEU A 813 46.83 -49.94 -0.65
C LEU A 813 47.48 -48.86 0.22
N ALA A 814 46.69 -48.20 1.07
CA ALA A 814 47.24 -47.25 2.04
C ALA A 814 48.21 -47.95 2.99
N ALA A 815 49.40 -47.40 3.20
CA ALA A 815 50.36 -47.92 4.17
C ALA A 815 49.72 -48.05 5.56
N GLY A 816 49.74 -49.26 6.12
CA GLY A 816 49.07 -49.56 7.40
C GLY A 816 47.57 -49.90 7.32
N GLY A 817 47.01 -50.00 6.11
CA GLY A 817 45.62 -50.44 5.85
C GLY A 817 45.35 -51.92 6.18
N ASP A 818 44.15 -52.40 5.82
CA ASP A 818 43.64 -53.71 6.21
C ASP A 818 44.60 -54.86 5.83
N PRO A 819 45.11 -55.63 6.81
CA PRO A 819 45.99 -56.77 6.57
C PRO A 819 45.44 -57.84 5.62
N ARG A 820 44.11 -57.91 5.43
CA ARG A 820 43.46 -58.86 4.52
C ARG A 820 43.78 -58.57 3.04
N LEU A 821 44.07 -57.31 2.69
CA LEU A 821 44.37 -56.88 1.33
C LEU A 821 45.86 -56.96 0.97
N ARG A 822 46.74 -57.20 1.94
CA ARG A 822 48.19 -57.32 1.71
C ARG A 822 48.49 -58.51 0.80
N GLY A 823 49.35 -58.28 -0.19
CA GLY A 823 49.72 -59.28 -1.21
C GLY A 823 48.82 -59.27 -2.43
N LEU A 824 47.62 -58.65 -2.34
CA LEU A 824 46.70 -58.40 -3.47
C LEU A 824 46.87 -57.00 -4.09
N TYR A 825 47.38 -56.06 -3.30
CA TYR A 825 47.56 -54.65 -3.66
C TYR A 825 48.96 -54.17 -3.26
N ASP A 826 49.51 -53.24 -4.04
CA ASP A 826 50.82 -52.63 -3.75
C ASP A 826 50.65 -51.47 -2.77
N GLU A 827 51.51 -51.39 -1.75
CA GLU A 827 51.41 -50.33 -0.72
C GLU A 827 51.94 -48.98 -1.24
N ALA A 828 51.30 -47.90 -0.81
CA ALA A 828 51.70 -46.53 -1.09
C ALA A 828 51.74 -45.71 0.20
N ASP A 829 52.73 -44.81 0.28
CA ASP A 829 52.86 -43.93 1.42
C ASP A 829 51.84 -42.80 1.30
N ALA A 830 50.70 -42.99 1.96
CA ALA A 830 49.67 -41.99 2.08
C ALA A 830 49.85 -41.11 3.34
N THR A 831 51.04 -41.11 3.96
CA THR A 831 51.30 -40.28 5.15
C THR A 831 51.20 -38.79 4.80
N GLY A 832 50.16 -38.15 5.33
CA GLY A 832 49.76 -36.80 4.94
C GLY A 832 48.24 -36.67 4.79
N PHE A 833 47.55 -37.78 4.45
CA PHE A 833 46.10 -37.85 4.33
C PHE A 833 45.49 -38.55 5.54
N ALA A 834 44.94 -37.77 6.47
CA ALA A 834 44.12 -38.31 7.55
C ALA A 834 42.67 -38.60 7.13
N ASP A 835 42.26 -38.08 5.98
CA ASP A 835 40.89 -38.19 5.48
C ASP A 835 40.69 -39.45 4.63
N GLU A 836 40.04 -40.45 5.22
CA GLU A 836 39.76 -41.73 4.56
C GLU A 836 38.84 -41.58 3.35
N GLN A 837 37.94 -40.59 3.33
CA GLN A 837 37.08 -40.34 2.17
C GLN A 837 37.86 -39.79 0.98
N VAL A 838 38.87 -38.93 1.23
CA VAL A 838 39.76 -38.43 0.17
C VAL A 838 40.57 -39.57 -0.43
N LEU A 839 41.16 -40.43 0.41
CA LEU A 839 41.90 -41.61 -0.07
C LEU A 839 41.01 -42.56 -0.89
N ARG A 840 39.77 -42.77 -0.44
CA ARG A 840 38.78 -43.57 -1.18
C ARG A 840 38.39 -42.92 -2.52
N ALA A 841 38.21 -41.61 -2.56
CA ALA A 841 37.92 -40.88 -3.79
C ALA A 841 39.08 -41.03 -4.80
N LEU A 842 40.32 -40.94 -4.33
CA LEU A 842 41.54 -41.24 -5.09
C LEU A 842 41.67 -42.73 -5.48
N GLY A 843 40.79 -43.62 -5.03
CA GLY A 843 40.85 -45.04 -5.35
C GLY A 843 41.93 -45.82 -4.60
N VAL A 844 42.46 -45.25 -3.51
CA VAL A 844 43.37 -45.93 -2.59
C VAL A 844 42.54 -46.85 -1.68
N ARG A 845 42.95 -48.10 -1.54
CA ARG A 845 42.28 -49.13 -0.75
C ARG A 845 42.68 -49.00 0.71
N THR A 846 41.69 -48.93 1.61
CA THR A 846 41.90 -48.78 3.07
C THR A 846 41.44 -50.02 3.83
N SER A 847 40.26 -50.55 3.51
CA SER A 847 39.69 -51.76 4.10
C SER A 847 38.92 -52.62 3.10
N VAL A 848 38.72 -53.90 3.43
CA VAL A 848 37.87 -54.80 2.62
C VAL A 848 36.44 -54.28 2.53
N ASP A 849 35.87 -53.82 3.65
CA ASP A 849 34.49 -53.34 3.68
C ASP A 849 34.33 -52.10 2.79
N ALA A 850 35.27 -51.15 2.86
CA ALA A 850 35.25 -49.97 1.98
C ALA A 850 35.42 -50.32 0.49
N LEU A 851 36.24 -51.33 0.18
CA LEU A 851 36.36 -51.83 -1.19
C LEU A 851 35.05 -52.47 -1.67
N LEU A 852 34.41 -53.33 -0.88
CA LEU A 852 33.18 -54.02 -1.27
C LEU A 852 31.97 -53.08 -1.38
N ASP A 853 31.97 -51.98 -0.62
CA ASP A 853 30.96 -50.92 -0.73
C ASP A 853 31.11 -50.08 -2.02
N GLU A 854 32.26 -50.14 -2.72
CA GLU A 854 32.42 -49.44 -4.01
C GLU A 854 31.70 -50.20 -5.15
N PRO A 855 31.02 -49.49 -6.08
CA PRO A 855 30.53 -50.11 -7.31
C PRO A 855 31.67 -50.80 -8.06
N GLY A 856 31.50 -52.11 -8.33
CA GLY A 856 32.52 -52.94 -8.98
C GLY A 856 33.66 -53.41 -8.07
N GLY A 857 33.71 -53.02 -6.79
CA GLY A 857 34.79 -53.39 -5.88
C GLY A 857 34.86 -54.89 -5.57
N ALA A 858 33.73 -55.59 -5.55
CA ALA A 858 33.69 -57.05 -5.45
C ALA A 858 34.32 -57.73 -6.69
N ALA A 859 34.05 -57.22 -7.89
CA ALA A 859 34.65 -57.72 -9.12
C ALA A 859 36.17 -57.47 -9.12
N GLU A 860 36.61 -56.26 -8.76
CA GLU A 860 38.04 -55.95 -8.61
C GLU A 860 38.73 -56.90 -7.63
N LEU A 861 38.14 -57.14 -6.45
CA LEU A 861 38.71 -58.06 -5.47
C LEU A 861 38.80 -59.49 -6.00
N LEU A 862 37.76 -59.96 -6.70
CA LEU A 862 37.74 -61.29 -7.31
C LEU A 862 38.79 -61.43 -8.42
N ASP A 863 38.97 -60.42 -9.26
CA ASP A 863 40.02 -60.39 -10.28
C ASP A 863 41.41 -60.47 -9.63
N ARG A 864 41.64 -59.70 -8.56
CA ARG A 864 42.90 -59.79 -7.79
C ARG A 864 43.08 -61.15 -7.12
N LEU A 865 42.00 -61.77 -6.65
CA LEU A 865 42.02 -63.13 -6.12
C LEU A 865 42.26 -64.17 -7.22
N ALA A 866 41.89 -63.93 -8.46
CA ALA A 866 42.15 -64.82 -9.59
C ALA A 866 43.58 -64.69 -10.16
N ASP A 867 44.30 -63.60 -9.87
CA ASP A 867 45.67 -63.37 -10.37
C ASP A 867 46.74 -64.29 -9.71
N PRO A 868 47.27 -65.33 -10.39
CA PRO A 868 48.17 -66.32 -9.78
C PRO A 868 49.47 -65.71 -9.22
N GLU A 869 49.89 -64.52 -9.67
CA GLU A 869 51.09 -63.84 -9.17
C GLU A 869 50.88 -63.20 -7.78
N ARG A 870 49.63 -63.06 -7.33
CA ARG A 870 49.29 -62.52 -6.02
C ARG A 870 49.36 -63.58 -4.92
N THR A 871 49.85 -63.17 -3.76
CA THR A 871 50.07 -64.08 -2.62
C THR A 871 49.01 -63.89 -1.55
N VAL A 872 48.28 -64.97 -1.24
CA VAL A 872 47.18 -64.97 -0.26
C VAL A 872 47.26 -66.24 0.59
N SER A 873 47.12 -66.10 1.90
CA SER A 873 47.03 -67.24 2.83
C SER A 873 45.62 -67.80 2.93
N ALA A 874 45.49 -69.08 3.32
CA ALA A 874 44.17 -69.70 3.54
C ALA A 874 43.33 -68.96 4.60
N GLY A 875 43.96 -68.37 5.62
CA GLY A 875 43.29 -67.56 6.63
C GLY A 875 42.78 -66.21 6.10
N GLN A 876 43.53 -65.56 5.21
CA GLN A 876 43.06 -64.36 4.50
C GLN A 876 41.91 -64.71 3.57
N LEU A 877 42.03 -65.82 2.83
CA LEU A 877 40.98 -66.31 1.93
C LEU A 877 39.67 -66.58 2.68
N HIS A 878 39.75 -67.23 3.85
CA HIS A 878 38.61 -67.43 4.75
C HIS A 878 37.93 -66.11 5.18
N ALA A 879 38.73 -65.08 5.47
CA ALA A 879 38.21 -63.77 5.85
C ALA A 879 37.57 -63.02 4.66
N LEU A 880 38.21 -63.05 3.49
CA LEU A 880 37.74 -62.38 2.28
C LEU A 880 36.46 -63.02 1.74
N TYR A 881 36.40 -64.35 1.66
CA TYR A 881 35.17 -65.05 1.31
C TYR A 881 34.08 -64.92 2.36
N GLY A 882 34.45 -64.82 3.64
CA GLY A 882 33.51 -64.48 4.70
C GLY A 882 32.86 -63.10 4.51
N ALA A 883 33.60 -62.12 3.99
CA ALA A 883 33.07 -60.79 3.68
C ALA A 883 32.24 -60.79 2.38
N LEU A 884 32.73 -61.46 1.33
CA LEU A 884 31.99 -61.60 0.06
C LEU A 884 30.65 -62.32 0.24
N ALA A 885 30.57 -63.32 1.12
CA ALA A 885 29.34 -64.04 1.44
C ALA A 885 28.23 -63.16 2.07
N GLU A 886 28.52 -61.93 2.46
CA GLU A 886 27.52 -60.97 2.97
C GLU A 886 26.88 -60.15 1.85
N LEU A 887 27.42 -60.22 0.62
CA LEU A 887 26.90 -59.51 -0.54
C LEU A 887 25.68 -60.20 -1.13
N ASP A 888 24.84 -59.39 -1.76
CA ASP A 888 23.74 -59.85 -2.60
C ASP A 888 24.30 -60.48 -3.89
N PRO A 889 23.91 -61.72 -4.26
CA PRO A 889 24.33 -62.36 -5.50
C PRO A 889 24.11 -61.51 -6.75
N GLU A 890 23.09 -60.65 -6.78
CA GLU A 890 22.83 -59.76 -7.93
C GLU A 890 23.91 -58.68 -8.12
N ARG A 891 24.73 -58.40 -7.08
CA ARG A 891 25.79 -57.39 -7.10
C ARG A 891 27.17 -57.93 -7.49
N VAL A 892 27.29 -59.24 -7.69
CA VAL A 892 28.58 -59.90 -7.98
C VAL A 892 28.52 -60.56 -9.35
N THR A 893 29.42 -60.14 -10.24
CA THR A 893 29.62 -60.84 -11.50
C THR A 893 30.24 -62.20 -11.23
N LEU A 894 29.65 -63.26 -11.79
CA LEU A 894 30.13 -64.63 -11.60
C LEU A 894 31.56 -64.77 -12.12
N PRO A 895 32.52 -65.17 -11.27
CA PRO A 895 33.91 -65.33 -11.69
C PRO A 895 34.09 -66.65 -12.45
N GLU A 896 34.92 -66.65 -13.48
CA GLU A 896 35.32 -67.88 -14.18
C GLU A 896 36.33 -68.70 -13.35
N GLU A 897 37.17 -68.01 -12.58
CA GLU A 897 38.22 -68.59 -11.74
C GLU A 897 38.11 -68.13 -10.29
N LEU A 898 38.38 -69.03 -9.35
CA LEU A 898 38.34 -68.78 -7.92
C LEU A 898 39.64 -69.24 -7.27
N ARG A 899 40.04 -68.58 -6.18
CA ARG A 899 41.16 -69.05 -5.37
C ARG A 899 40.65 -70.05 -4.33
N ALA A 900 41.13 -71.27 -4.35
CA ALA A 900 40.69 -72.34 -3.46
C ALA A 900 41.86 -72.95 -2.68
N VAL A 901 41.54 -73.70 -1.62
CA VAL A 901 42.50 -74.50 -0.85
C VAL A 901 42.41 -75.95 -1.31
N VAL A 902 43.47 -76.48 -1.93
CA VAL A 902 43.60 -77.88 -2.37
C VAL A 902 44.68 -78.55 -1.52
N ASP A 903 44.31 -79.56 -0.73
CA ASP A 903 45.23 -80.31 0.15
C ASP A 903 46.18 -79.40 0.98
N GLY A 904 45.66 -78.26 1.46
CA GLY A 904 46.38 -77.28 2.28
C GLY A 904 47.19 -76.23 1.50
N ARG A 905 47.15 -76.22 0.17
CA ARG A 905 47.78 -75.21 -0.70
C ARG A 905 46.74 -74.30 -1.32
N VAL A 906 47.06 -73.02 -1.44
CA VAL A 906 46.18 -72.01 -2.05
C VAL A 906 46.48 -71.92 -3.54
N GLU A 907 45.50 -72.24 -4.39
CA GLU A 907 45.65 -72.35 -5.86
C GLU A 907 44.45 -71.68 -6.57
N VAL A 908 44.67 -71.15 -7.79
CA VAL A 908 43.57 -70.66 -8.65
C VAL A 908 42.99 -71.86 -9.39
N VAL A 909 41.67 -72.00 -9.34
CA VAL A 909 40.94 -73.11 -9.96
C VAL A 909 39.73 -72.58 -10.72
N GLN A 910 39.23 -73.39 -11.65
CA GLN A 910 37.98 -73.09 -12.35
C GLN A 910 36.81 -73.11 -11.35
N ALA A 911 35.93 -72.10 -11.40
CA ALA A 911 34.89 -71.91 -10.40
C ALA A 911 33.99 -73.15 -10.21
N GLY A 912 33.62 -73.82 -11.31
CA GLY A 912 32.79 -75.04 -11.28
C GLY A 912 33.44 -76.28 -10.64
N ALA A 913 34.75 -76.26 -10.41
CA ALA A 913 35.48 -77.32 -9.69
C ALA A 913 35.55 -77.06 -8.17
N ALA A 914 35.30 -75.82 -7.74
CA ALA A 914 35.36 -75.44 -6.33
C ALA A 914 34.10 -75.88 -5.56
N VAL A 915 34.28 -76.18 -4.29
CA VAL A 915 33.21 -76.64 -3.39
C VAL A 915 33.30 -75.87 -2.07
N VAL A 916 32.16 -75.49 -1.51
CA VAL A 916 32.08 -74.90 -0.17
C VAL A 916 31.82 -76.00 0.86
N VAL A 917 32.65 -76.09 1.90
CA VAL A 917 32.44 -77.04 3.00
C VAL A 917 31.44 -76.45 3.99
N ASP A 918 30.23 -77.00 3.99
CA ASP A 918 29.14 -76.54 4.85
C ASP A 918 29.03 -77.32 6.16
N SER A 919 29.64 -78.50 6.25
CA SER A 919 29.64 -79.31 7.47
C SER A 919 31.01 -79.96 7.75
N PRO A 920 31.57 -79.81 8.97
CA PRO A 920 32.92 -80.27 9.28
C PRO A 920 33.09 -81.80 9.38
N ASP A 921 32.01 -82.55 9.61
CA ASP A 921 32.01 -84.02 9.56
C ASP A 921 32.29 -84.58 8.16
N LEU A 922 32.10 -83.78 7.11
CA LEU A 922 32.36 -84.15 5.73
C LEU A 922 33.80 -83.89 5.27
N LEU A 923 34.65 -83.27 6.10
CA LEU A 923 36.06 -83.00 5.76
C LEU A 923 36.86 -84.24 5.32
N PRO A 924 36.64 -85.47 5.84
CA PRO A 924 37.34 -86.66 5.35
C PRO A 924 37.13 -86.95 3.85
N PHE A 925 36.07 -86.40 3.22
CA PHE A 925 35.76 -86.60 1.80
C PHE A 925 36.45 -85.60 0.86
N THR A 926 37.29 -84.69 1.37
CA THR A 926 37.79 -83.53 0.58
C THR A 926 39.15 -83.73 -0.09
N SER A 927 39.72 -84.95 -0.08
CA SER A 927 41.04 -85.17 -0.69
C SER A 927 41.06 -84.82 -2.17
N GLY A 928 41.96 -83.92 -2.59
CA GLY A 928 42.05 -83.43 -3.97
C GLY A 928 40.89 -82.53 -4.43
N VAL A 929 39.98 -82.13 -3.54
CA VAL A 929 38.86 -81.24 -3.85
C VAL A 929 39.26 -79.79 -3.56
N PRO A 930 39.06 -78.84 -4.49
CA PRO A 930 39.29 -77.42 -4.22
C PRO A 930 38.23 -76.85 -3.28
N LEU A 931 38.66 -76.41 -2.10
CA LEU A 931 37.77 -75.92 -1.04
C LEU A 931 37.77 -74.40 -0.97
N LEU A 932 36.59 -73.80 -0.92
CA LEU A 932 36.44 -72.38 -0.59
C LEU A 932 36.27 -72.24 0.92
N PRO A 933 37.29 -71.74 1.64
CA PRO A 933 37.21 -71.63 3.09
C PRO A 933 36.22 -70.52 3.46
N VAL A 934 35.23 -70.83 4.28
CA VAL A 934 34.28 -69.85 4.81
C VAL A 934 33.76 -70.30 6.18
N ARG A 935 33.20 -69.37 6.95
CA ARG A 935 32.48 -69.73 8.17
C ARG A 935 31.32 -70.66 7.79
N PRO A 936 31.11 -71.80 8.46
CA PRO A 936 30.06 -72.72 8.05
C PRO A 936 28.64 -72.12 8.06
N ALA A 937 28.38 -71.16 8.95
CA ALA A 937 27.12 -70.40 8.97
C ALA A 937 26.89 -69.51 7.73
N ARG A 938 27.92 -69.30 6.89
CA ARG A 938 27.89 -68.53 5.63
C ARG A 938 28.12 -69.41 4.40
N ALA A 939 28.18 -70.73 4.58
CA ALA A 939 28.53 -71.65 3.50
C ALA A 939 27.46 -71.72 2.41
N ALA A 940 26.18 -71.60 2.78
CA ALA A 940 25.08 -71.57 1.83
C ALA A 940 25.11 -70.27 1.01
N GLU A 941 25.30 -69.13 1.67
CA GLU A 941 25.36 -67.82 1.03
C GLU A 941 26.55 -67.72 0.06
N LEU A 942 27.74 -68.18 0.46
CA LEU A 942 28.89 -68.18 -0.45
C LEU A 942 28.69 -69.13 -1.64
N ALA A 943 28.09 -70.30 -1.41
CA ALA A 943 27.80 -71.26 -2.48
C ALA A 943 26.81 -70.68 -3.50
N GLU A 944 25.78 -69.99 -3.02
CA GLU A 944 24.79 -69.30 -3.86
C GLU A 944 25.40 -68.11 -4.61
N LEU A 945 26.23 -67.30 -3.94
CA LEU A 945 26.94 -66.15 -4.51
C LEU A 945 27.77 -66.53 -5.74
N PHE A 946 28.55 -67.62 -5.65
CA PHE A 946 29.39 -68.09 -6.76
C PHE A 946 28.74 -69.17 -7.62
N GLN A 947 27.50 -69.57 -7.30
CA GLN A 947 26.79 -70.69 -7.94
C GLN A 947 27.61 -72.00 -7.96
N VAL A 948 28.32 -72.27 -6.86
CA VAL A 948 29.10 -73.50 -6.65
C VAL A 948 28.36 -74.47 -5.73
N ARG A 949 28.77 -75.74 -5.72
CA ARG A 949 28.11 -76.77 -4.90
C ARG A 949 28.58 -76.70 -3.45
N ARG A 950 27.69 -77.06 -2.53
CA ARG A 950 28.07 -77.41 -1.15
C ARG A 950 28.57 -78.85 -1.10
N LEU A 951 29.47 -79.13 -0.17
CA LEU A 951 30.03 -80.48 -0.03
C LEU A 951 28.94 -81.50 0.34
N SER A 952 27.98 -81.12 1.20
CA SER A 952 26.84 -81.97 1.57
C SER A 952 25.91 -82.36 0.41
N GLU A 953 25.93 -81.61 -0.70
CA GLU A 953 25.17 -81.94 -1.91
C GLU A 953 25.91 -82.96 -2.81
N SER A 954 27.20 -83.13 -2.57
CA SER A 954 28.07 -84.04 -3.34
C SER A 954 28.29 -85.39 -2.64
N VAL A 955 27.94 -85.50 -1.36
CA VAL A 955 28.10 -86.70 -0.52
C VAL A 955 26.73 -87.18 -0.05
N THR A 956 26.40 -88.46 -0.20
CA THR A 956 25.09 -89.02 0.20
C THR A 956 24.92 -89.03 1.72
N GLY A 957 26.01 -89.26 2.45
CA GLY A 957 26.09 -89.18 3.89
C GLY A 957 25.30 -90.28 4.62
N GLU A 958 25.07 -91.43 3.98
CA GLU A 958 24.31 -92.55 4.55
C GLU A 958 25.16 -93.33 5.56
N VAL A 959 24.63 -93.54 6.76
CA VAL A 959 25.28 -94.35 7.79
C VAL A 959 25.00 -95.83 7.53
N HIS A 960 26.04 -96.63 7.34
CA HIS A 960 25.93 -98.07 7.04
C HIS A 960 26.28 -98.99 8.22
N SER A 961 26.65 -98.40 9.36
CA SER A 961 27.06 -99.10 10.60
C SER A 961 25.89 -99.20 11.59
N GLU A 962 25.89 -100.27 12.40
CA GLU A 962 24.94 -100.43 13.52
C GLU A 962 25.57 -99.83 14.80
N GLY A 963 24.80 -99.00 15.52
CA GLY A 963 25.26 -98.35 16.75
C GLY A 963 24.25 -98.43 17.89
N ALA A 964 24.70 -98.07 19.09
CA ALA A 964 23.92 -98.09 20.33
C ALA A 964 23.58 -96.68 20.80
N GLU A 965 22.31 -96.44 21.14
CA GLU A 965 21.83 -95.15 21.63
C GLU A 965 22.25 -94.89 23.09
N HIS A 966 22.75 -93.68 23.36
CA HIS A 966 23.23 -93.21 24.66
C HIS A 966 22.65 -91.83 25.01
N ASP A 967 22.35 -91.60 26.28
CA ASP A 967 21.91 -90.29 26.79
C ASP A 967 23.08 -89.30 26.85
N VAL A 968 22.84 -88.06 26.43
CA VAL A 968 23.84 -86.98 26.59
C VAL A 968 23.94 -86.58 28.07
N PRO A 969 25.16 -86.59 28.67
CA PRO A 969 25.34 -86.24 30.08
C PRO A 969 24.83 -84.83 30.42
N GLU A 970 24.22 -84.70 31.60
CA GLU A 970 23.64 -83.44 32.08
C GLU A 970 24.62 -82.25 32.06
N PRO A 971 25.90 -82.39 32.48
CA PRO A 971 26.87 -81.28 32.38
C PRO A 971 27.08 -80.75 30.96
N VAL A 972 27.03 -81.63 29.95
CA VAL A 972 27.18 -81.26 28.54
C VAL A 972 25.93 -80.52 28.05
N ARG A 973 24.73 -80.99 28.44
CA ARG A 973 23.47 -80.29 28.14
C ARG A 973 23.41 -78.91 28.80
N VAL A 974 23.93 -78.77 30.02
CA VAL A 974 24.03 -77.47 30.70
C VAL A 974 25.04 -76.56 30.01
N LEU A 975 26.18 -77.09 29.54
CA LEU A 975 27.20 -76.34 28.81
C LEU A 975 26.67 -75.79 27.47
N LEU A 976 26.09 -76.67 26.64
CA LEU A 976 25.70 -76.37 25.27
C LEU A 976 24.27 -75.80 25.15
N GLY A 977 23.43 -76.00 26.17
CA GLY A 977 22.10 -75.42 26.30
C GLY A 977 20.98 -76.25 25.66
N PRO A 978 19.78 -75.67 25.53
CA PRO A 978 18.55 -76.41 25.17
C PRO A 978 18.53 -77.05 23.77
N ARG A 979 19.47 -76.67 22.88
CA ARG A 979 19.56 -77.22 21.51
C ARG A 979 20.39 -78.50 21.42
N THR A 980 21.00 -78.93 22.53
CA THR A 980 21.76 -80.17 22.56
C THR A 980 20.82 -81.37 22.40
N PRO A 981 21.13 -82.33 21.52
CA PRO A 981 20.38 -83.58 21.42
C PRO A 981 20.24 -84.27 22.79
N GLU A 982 19.10 -84.93 23.02
CA GLU A 982 18.91 -85.71 24.26
C GLU A 982 19.75 -87.00 24.23
N THR A 983 19.90 -87.59 23.05
CA THR A 983 20.64 -88.84 22.82
C THR A 983 21.57 -88.74 21.61
N TYR A 984 22.55 -89.63 21.56
CA TYR A 984 23.43 -89.87 20.40
C TYR A 984 23.61 -91.37 20.18
N VAL A 985 23.99 -91.77 18.97
CA VAL A 985 24.25 -93.17 18.61
C VAL A 985 25.75 -93.40 18.53
N GLU A 986 26.28 -94.24 19.40
CA GLU A 986 27.69 -94.61 19.46
C GLU A 986 27.97 -95.86 18.63
N HIS A 987 29.03 -95.84 17.84
CA HIS A 987 29.47 -96.93 16.95
C HIS A 987 30.87 -97.37 17.35
N GLU A 988 31.20 -98.65 17.22
CA GLU A 988 32.61 -99.09 17.36
C GLU A 988 33.46 -98.58 16.18
N GLU A 989 32.88 -98.56 14.98
CA GLU A 989 33.47 -98.02 13.74
C GLU A 989 32.34 -97.38 12.92
N LEU A 990 32.40 -96.06 12.72
CA LEU A 990 31.37 -95.31 11.98
C LEU A 990 31.79 -95.18 10.51
N VAL A 991 31.12 -95.95 9.65
CA VAL A 991 31.32 -95.93 8.20
C VAL A 991 30.16 -95.20 7.50
N VAL A 992 30.49 -94.16 6.74
CA VAL A 992 29.57 -93.34 5.94
C VAL A 992 30.03 -93.34 4.48
N ASP A 993 29.18 -93.78 3.56
CA ASP A 993 29.50 -93.93 2.13
C ASP A 993 30.82 -94.67 1.83
N GLY A 994 31.23 -95.59 2.72
CA GLY A 994 32.47 -96.35 2.58
C GLY A 994 33.75 -95.66 3.10
N VAL A 995 33.61 -94.50 3.76
CA VAL A 995 34.71 -93.80 4.47
C VAL A 995 34.46 -93.89 5.98
N GLU A 996 35.50 -94.24 6.73
CA GLU A 996 35.50 -94.23 8.20
C GLU A 996 35.62 -92.77 8.69
N ILE A 997 34.69 -92.32 9.52
CA ILE A 997 34.66 -90.96 10.07
C ILE A 997 34.35 -90.97 11.57
N ASP A 998 34.81 -89.94 12.28
CA ASP A 998 34.66 -89.86 13.75
C ASP A 998 33.22 -89.59 14.20
N TRP A 999 32.46 -88.83 13.41
CA TRP A 999 31.08 -88.46 13.71
C TRP A 999 30.31 -88.04 12.46
N ARG A 1000 28.98 -88.12 12.52
CA ARG A 1000 28.03 -87.71 11.49
C ARG A 1000 26.77 -87.18 12.13
N LEU A 1001 26.35 -85.97 11.77
CA LEU A 1001 25.01 -85.47 12.08
C LEU A 1001 24.13 -85.64 10.83
N THR A 1002 23.16 -86.54 10.90
CA THR A 1002 22.25 -86.82 9.77
C THR A 1002 21.17 -85.74 9.65
N GLY A 1003 20.52 -85.66 8.48
CA GLY A 1003 19.54 -84.60 8.18
C GLY A 1003 18.27 -84.64 9.04
N ASP A 1004 17.97 -85.77 9.68
CA ASP A 1004 16.91 -85.95 10.68
C ASP A 1004 17.34 -85.57 12.11
N GLY A 1005 18.57 -85.07 12.28
CA GLY A 1005 19.09 -84.53 13.54
C GLY A 1005 19.71 -85.58 14.47
N VAL A 1006 19.90 -86.82 14.00
CA VAL A 1006 20.52 -87.88 14.79
C VAL A 1006 22.04 -87.75 14.72
N LEU A 1007 22.69 -87.70 15.89
CA LEU A 1007 24.14 -87.69 15.98
C LEU A 1007 24.66 -89.13 16.06
N HIS A 1008 25.48 -89.53 15.10
CA HIS A 1008 26.26 -90.75 15.10
C HIS A 1008 27.73 -90.42 15.40
N ALA A 1009 28.41 -91.18 16.24
CA ALA A 1009 29.83 -90.99 16.53
C ALA A 1009 30.54 -92.30 16.89
N ALA A 1010 31.83 -92.39 16.59
CA ALA A 1010 32.68 -93.55 16.92
C ALA A 1010 33.80 -93.25 17.91
N THR A 1011 34.09 -91.96 18.16
CA THR A 1011 35.14 -91.53 19.09
C THR A 1011 34.59 -90.52 20.09
N LEU A 1012 35.24 -90.38 21.26
CA LEU A 1012 34.87 -89.38 22.27
C LEU A 1012 34.96 -87.96 21.69
N GLU A 1013 36.01 -87.70 20.91
CA GLU A 1013 36.20 -86.46 20.18
C GLU A 1013 35.10 -86.25 19.13
N GLY A 1014 34.66 -87.32 18.45
CA GLY A 1014 33.54 -87.31 17.52
C GLY A 1014 32.21 -86.96 18.19
N VAL A 1015 31.89 -87.58 19.33
CA VAL A 1015 30.70 -87.24 20.13
C VAL A 1015 30.77 -85.76 20.54
N ALA A 1016 31.93 -85.30 21.00
CA ALA A 1016 32.12 -83.92 21.42
C ALA A 1016 31.94 -82.91 20.28
N ALA A 1017 32.56 -83.19 19.13
CA ALA A 1017 32.45 -82.37 17.92
C ALA A 1017 31.02 -82.33 17.39
N GLY A 1018 30.36 -83.49 17.33
CA GLY A 1018 28.99 -83.60 16.87
C GLY A 1018 27.97 -82.93 17.77
N LEU A 1019 28.08 -83.06 19.10
CA LEU A 1019 27.19 -82.37 20.04
C LEU A 1019 27.40 -80.85 19.99
N ALA A 1020 28.65 -80.40 19.92
CA ALA A 1020 28.97 -78.98 19.77
C ALA A 1020 28.44 -78.42 18.44
N TRP A 1021 28.55 -79.18 17.35
CA TRP A 1021 28.01 -78.82 16.05
C TRP A 1021 26.48 -78.75 16.04
N ALA A 1022 25.80 -79.79 16.52
CA ALA A 1022 24.33 -79.84 16.62
C ALA A 1022 23.77 -78.69 17.46
N ALA A 1023 24.46 -78.30 18.54
CA ALA A 1023 24.07 -77.18 19.39
C ALA A 1023 24.48 -75.79 18.82
N GLY A 1024 25.17 -75.74 17.67
CA GLY A 1024 25.66 -74.52 17.04
C GLY A 1024 26.78 -73.81 17.84
N GLN A 1025 27.55 -74.56 18.62
CA GLN A 1025 28.63 -74.06 19.48
C GLN A 1025 29.96 -74.77 19.18
N TRP A 1026 30.33 -74.85 17.89
CA TRP A 1026 31.54 -75.51 17.40
C TRP A 1026 32.85 -75.19 18.17
N PRO A 1027 33.11 -73.96 18.65
CA PRO A 1027 34.31 -73.66 19.44
C PRO A 1027 34.41 -74.48 20.74
N ARG A 1028 33.28 -74.91 21.31
CA ARG A 1028 33.21 -75.62 22.61
C ARG A 1028 33.48 -77.11 22.53
N ARG A 1029 33.73 -77.69 21.36
CA ARG A 1029 33.96 -79.14 21.20
C ARG A 1029 35.05 -79.69 22.12
N PHE A 1030 36.07 -78.91 22.46
CA PHE A 1030 37.12 -79.34 23.39
C PHE A 1030 36.68 -79.32 24.86
N GLU A 1031 35.85 -78.35 25.26
CA GLU A 1031 35.22 -78.35 26.59
C GLU A 1031 34.24 -79.52 26.73
N VAL A 1032 33.49 -79.81 25.66
CA VAL A 1032 32.59 -80.97 25.61
C VAL A 1032 33.39 -82.26 25.74
N ALA A 1033 34.50 -82.41 25.00
CA ALA A 1033 35.37 -83.58 25.12
C ALA A 1033 35.89 -83.75 26.56
N ALA A 1034 36.35 -82.67 27.19
CA ALA A 1034 36.79 -82.70 28.58
C ALA A 1034 35.69 -83.10 29.57
N LEU A 1035 34.44 -82.69 29.34
CA LEU A 1035 33.29 -83.08 30.18
C LEU A 1035 32.82 -84.52 29.92
N LEU A 1036 32.96 -85.02 28.69
CA LEU A 1036 32.68 -86.42 28.36
C LEU A 1036 33.72 -87.35 28.99
N GLU A 1037 34.98 -86.91 29.05
CA GLU A 1037 36.06 -87.66 29.70
C GLU A 1037 35.97 -87.62 31.24
N ASP A 1038 35.69 -86.45 31.82
CA ASP A 1038 35.51 -86.27 33.28
C ASP A 1038 34.36 -85.30 33.61
N PRO A 1039 33.16 -85.84 33.92
CA PRO A 1039 32.00 -85.03 34.29
C PRO A 1039 32.19 -84.16 35.55
N SER A 1040 33.19 -84.46 36.40
CA SER A 1040 33.45 -83.69 37.62
C SER A 1040 34.07 -82.32 37.38
N ARG A 1041 34.60 -82.07 36.18
CA ARG A 1041 35.24 -80.79 35.79
C ARG A 1041 34.24 -79.66 35.52
N THR A 1042 32.95 -79.89 35.73
CA THR A 1042 31.88 -78.91 35.48
C THR A 1042 32.12 -77.57 36.19
N GLU A 1043 32.50 -77.57 37.48
CA GLU A 1043 32.74 -76.33 38.25
C GLU A 1043 34.04 -75.61 37.85
N GLU A 1044 35.06 -76.37 37.43
CA GLU A 1044 36.34 -75.86 36.93
C GLU A 1044 36.12 -75.10 35.63
N LEU A 1045 35.56 -75.77 34.62
CA LEU A 1045 35.24 -75.19 33.32
C LEU A 1045 34.26 -74.02 33.45
N ALA A 1046 33.27 -74.12 34.35
CA ALA A 1046 32.34 -73.01 34.59
C ALA A 1046 33.02 -71.75 35.15
N ARG A 1047 34.11 -71.90 35.89
CA ARG A 1047 34.90 -70.79 36.45
C ARG A 1047 35.85 -70.19 35.43
N ASP A 1048 36.50 -71.03 34.61
CA ASP A 1048 37.42 -70.55 33.57
C ASP A 1048 36.68 -69.68 32.54
N ARG A 1049 35.42 -69.99 32.24
CA ARG A 1049 34.52 -69.16 31.40
C ARG A 1049 34.24 -67.75 31.93
N TRP A 1050 34.71 -67.36 33.11
CA TRP A 1050 34.63 -65.94 33.52
C TRP A 1050 35.57 -65.04 32.72
N PHE A 1051 36.52 -65.64 31.98
CA PHE A 1051 37.53 -64.94 31.19
C PHE A 1051 37.36 -65.12 29.67
N ASP A 1052 36.43 -65.98 29.23
CA ASP A 1052 35.93 -66.05 27.85
C ASP A 1052 34.90 -64.95 27.58
#